data_AF-A0A954Z6Q6-F1
#
_entry.id   AF-A0A954Z6Q6-F1
#
_cell.length_a   1.000
_cell.length_b   1.000
_cell.length_c   1.000
_cell.angle_alpha   90.00
_cell.angle_beta   90.00
_cell.angle_gamma   90.00
#
_symmetry.space_group_name_H-M   'P 1'
#
loop_
_entity.id
_entity.type
_entity.pdbx_description
1 polymer ?
#
loop_
_entity_poly.entity_id
_entity_poly.type
_entity_poly.pdbx_seq_one_letter_code
_entity_poly.pdbx_strand_id
1 'polypeptide(L)'
;MFLRRLAFSAACGVASIGPAHAITIDMVPAANNLTEHPGYDPNLNELGAIMNAAADYWEAIFPQNHTITIHYGWLDLDPAVLGVAEVQQSNPITGRPTVGAIALDSTVNSQVNGDVDRDWFFDQTPFDNSEFNMTQTLVRDLEVNERNAYYNGAPPELLEAGYFGNYAGPDLGDDAFSVALHEIGHILGVYNGLPNSASELGDNDYDFNSNWVHGASAAAEVWDLPGDVQKEHLRSPHAMMSVGAGLGDRHLPGATDIFAAAAVGNWTSVDLYRMDFLGGTTWNQGLNWEGGSAPDSNDDAYVRHGGDVELTANGTAGNLTIRDGSSVDLNDRQLSVTRKTTVEAGPGGSDASLVVDPNGVLLTDELEINDGGAVAVAGSTVLSRVHTDVVDINRGGVLFGHGRVAGEHLYNNGTVTAINPFGNDSTNLRLHAINGGTIDLDGAASLALPGSPANSGGLDGDGTLYAVLGNLRVDGQLSDAFDGEMTVGAGRYVQFDDAWQYGSDATKHPVINLDGGNTEPDAASVVGAAMTAARGRINVDGFGRFASHVNFEEGVDVQIAQGGYLLLDGTATLRGGNYAGRGTLRFDSDVLVEENTVIDLASVDLDGDTGGPGTTTTLDNARLTLNVARIDSPGAANRFDGVMNVNGLFSQLNVRLSSANASWGMNGELNLNGSALPGVLLDGSRVDMTGQLNVDGRSWVSADLEVSGDVALHDQATELGLANGSHRIHNSATMSGDGRLVIYGASQLHVENGADVDVDVENRGRLEPGFGVGAFDLNGGYNQDFASAEYAVEIGGTTSGSRYDSMRVAGNAALGGTLEARLVDAGDGFFVPEPGDRFNVLVATGGTIGQFDELDLTTHLGGELLNWSVAYPGTRVVLGLQSISGLLGDYNYDGQVNGEDFITWQMSFGSSDDLSADGNQDGVVNQLDLDVWSQNLGSKAAIAAMQVAAAAVPEPTTLLILGTLIVPLGLQRRRSTVRNA
;
A
#
# COMPACT_ATOMS: atom_id res chain seq x y z
N MET A 1 32.59 10.40 15.98
CA MET A 1 33.16 10.50 14.62
C MET A 1 34.55 9.89 14.48
N PHE A 2 35.61 10.33 15.18
CA PHE A 2 36.96 9.74 15.02
C PHE A 2 37.19 8.30 15.56
N LEU A 3 36.35 7.79 16.48
CA LEU A 3 36.55 6.47 17.09
C LEU A 3 35.94 5.28 16.32
N ARG A 4 35.09 5.51 15.31
CA ARG A 4 34.49 4.43 14.49
C ARG A 4 35.42 3.92 13.38
N ARG A 5 36.38 4.73 12.92
CA ARG A 5 37.39 4.36 11.89
C ARG A 5 38.37 3.25 12.33
N LEU A 6 38.46 2.94 13.63
CA LEU A 6 39.40 1.94 14.16
C LEU A 6 38.85 0.51 14.22
N ALA A 7 37.53 0.30 14.19
CA ALA A 7 36.94 -1.02 14.43
C ALA A 7 36.79 -1.88 13.16
N PHE A 8 36.70 -1.27 11.97
CA PHE A 8 36.61 -2.00 10.69
C PHE A 8 37.95 -2.04 9.92
N SER A 9 38.81 -1.04 10.10
CA SER A 9 40.19 -1.04 9.57
C SER A 9 41.10 -2.09 10.22
N ALA A 10 40.68 -2.75 11.30
CA ALA A 10 41.46 -3.81 11.94
C ALA A 10 41.41 -5.15 11.19
N ALA A 11 40.50 -5.33 10.22
CA ALA A 11 40.38 -6.57 9.43
C ALA A 11 41.07 -6.49 8.05
N CYS A 12 41.41 -5.30 7.57
CA CYS A 12 42.13 -5.09 6.32
C CYS A 12 43.35 -4.24 6.65
N GLY A 13 44.56 -4.79 6.57
CA GLY A 13 45.80 -4.19 7.05
C GLY A 13 46.24 -2.91 6.33
N VAL A 14 45.46 -1.84 6.46
CA VAL A 14 45.79 -0.50 5.99
C VAL A 14 46.36 0.25 7.18
N ALA A 15 47.69 0.29 7.25
CA ALA A 15 48.38 1.22 8.13
C ALA A 15 48.01 2.64 7.71
N SER A 16 47.62 3.49 8.66
CA SER A 16 47.57 4.94 8.44
C SER A 16 49.00 5.43 8.22
N ILE A 17 49.42 5.54 6.96
CA ILE A 17 50.65 6.24 6.60
C ILE A 17 50.24 7.71 6.56
N GLY A 18 50.56 8.49 7.60
CA GLY A 18 50.53 9.95 7.47
C GLY A 18 51.46 10.37 6.33
N PRO A 19 51.27 11.54 5.68
CA PRO A 19 52.04 11.90 4.50
C PRO A 19 53.53 11.85 4.82
N ALA A 20 54.19 10.82 4.28
CA ALA A 20 55.61 10.67 4.39
C ALA A 20 56.22 11.54 3.28
N HIS A 21 56.76 12.69 3.66
CA HIS A 21 57.63 13.56 2.85
C HIS A 21 56.96 14.61 1.95
N ALA A 22 56.07 15.45 2.46
CA ALA A 22 55.73 16.74 1.86
C ALA A 22 56.89 17.77 1.97
N ILE A 23 56.84 18.86 1.19
CA ILE A 23 57.67 20.04 1.47
C ILE A 23 57.29 20.65 2.83
N THR A 24 58.19 21.44 3.41
CA THR A 24 57.93 22.21 4.62
C THR A 24 58.22 23.67 4.35
N ILE A 25 57.25 24.54 4.59
CA ILE A 25 57.33 25.98 4.41
C ILE A 25 57.28 26.62 5.80
N ASP A 26 58.45 26.91 6.33
CA ASP A 26 58.60 27.59 7.62
C ASP A 26 58.28 29.09 7.46
N MET A 27 57.07 29.48 7.84
CA MET A 27 56.66 30.89 7.88
C MET A 27 57.27 31.60 9.09
N VAL A 28 58.08 32.64 8.82
CA VAL A 28 58.79 33.40 9.85
C VAL A 28 58.43 34.89 9.72
N PRO A 29 57.97 35.56 10.78
CA PRO A 29 57.76 37.01 10.74
C PRO A 29 59.05 37.73 10.32
N ALA A 30 58.94 38.65 9.36
CA ALA A 30 60.03 39.52 8.97
C ALA A 30 60.49 40.35 10.18
N ALA A 31 61.78 40.69 10.22
CA ALA A 31 62.30 41.54 11.29
C ALA A 31 61.58 42.90 11.29
N ASN A 32 61.27 43.46 12.47
CA ASN A 32 60.48 44.69 12.63
C ASN A 32 60.97 45.92 11.82
N ASN A 33 62.21 45.91 11.32
CA ASN A 33 62.75 46.98 10.48
C ASN A 33 62.54 46.76 8.96
N LEU A 34 61.89 45.66 8.59
CA LEU A 34 61.61 45.22 7.22
C LEU A 34 60.10 44.97 7.00
N THR A 35 59.25 45.29 7.99
CA THR A 35 57.79 45.16 7.92
C THR A 35 57.14 46.36 8.58
N GLU A 36 55.98 46.72 8.08
CA GLU A 36 55.06 47.68 8.68
C GLU A 36 54.15 46.98 9.71
N HIS A 37 53.46 47.81 10.49
CA HIS A 37 52.56 47.38 11.56
C HIS A 37 51.27 48.21 11.46
N PRO A 38 50.39 47.91 10.49
CA PRO A 38 49.15 48.66 10.28
C PRO A 38 48.23 48.54 11.50
N GLY A 39 47.29 49.48 11.63
CA GLY A 39 46.40 49.56 12.80
C GLY A 39 45.53 48.32 12.99
N TYR A 40 45.17 47.64 11.90
CA TYR A 40 44.35 46.42 11.90
C TYR A 40 45.14 45.15 12.24
N ASP A 41 46.47 45.13 12.05
CA ASP A 41 47.31 43.97 12.39
C ASP A 41 48.69 44.38 12.93
N PRO A 42 48.76 45.03 14.12
CA PRO A 42 50.00 45.59 14.65
C PRO A 42 51.03 44.53 15.07
N ASN A 43 50.64 43.26 15.18
CA ASN A 43 51.48 42.17 15.69
C ASN A 43 51.68 41.02 14.68
N LEU A 44 51.21 41.15 13.44
CA LEU A 44 51.26 40.11 12.41
C LEU A 44 50.46 38.84 12.76
N ASN A 45 49.42 38.98 13.59
CA ASN A 45 48.61 37.84 14.02
C ASN A 45 47.65 37.40 12.90
N GLU A 46 46.96 38.36 12.28
CA GLU A 46 46.01 38.09 11.21
C GLU A 46 46.76 37.61 9.97
N LEU A 47 47.79 38.35 9.53
CA LEU A 47 48.64 37.93 8.42
C LEU A 47 49.33 36.59 8.71
N GLY A 48 49.83 36.41 9.93
CA GLY A 48 50.49 35.16 10.32
C GLY A 48 49.56 33.96 10.20
N ALA A 49 48.30 34.07 10.62
CA ALA A 49 47.34 32.98 10.47
C ALA A 49 47.11 32.62 8.99
N ILE A 50 46.91 33.63 8.14
CA ILE A 50 46.69 33.43 6.70
C ILE A 50 47.94 32.86 6.00
N MET A 51 49.14 33.40 6.27
CA MET A 51 50.38 32.90 5.68
C MET A 51 50.65 31.44 6.07
N ASN A 52 50.39 31.05 7.32
CA ASN A 52 50.51 29.65 7.73
C ASN A 52 49.46 28.77 7.04
N ALA A 53 48.20 29.21 6.91
CA ALA A 53 47.20 28.45 6.18
C ALA A 53 47.57 28.26 4.69
N ALA A 54 48.12 29.30 4.06
CA ALA A 54 48.56 29.25 2.66
C ALA A 54 49.81 28.37 2.50
N ALA A 55 50.71 28.36 3.49
CA ALA A 55 51.82 27.42 3.57
C ALA A 55 51.31 25.98 3.63
N ASP A 56 50.42 25.67 4.57
CA ASP A 56 49.83 24.35 4.76
C ASP A 56 49.15 23.83 3.48
N TYR A 57 48.48 24.72 2.73
CA TYR A 57 47.88 24.37 1.43
C TYR A 57 48.93 23.93 0.39
N TRP A 58 50.02 24.69 0.26
CA TRP A 58 51.09 24.37 -0.67
C TRP A 58 51.94 23.17 -0.24
N GLU A 59 52.10 22.94 1.06
CA GLU A 59 52.84 21.80 1.59
C GLU A 59 52.24 20.46 1.14
N ALA A 60 50.90 20.37 1.06
CA ALA A 60 50.22 19.17 0.61
C ALA A 60 50.50 18.83 -0.87
N ILE A 61 50.74 19.84 -1.72
CA ILE A 61 50.79 19.67 -3.18
C ILE A 61 52.08 19.02 -3.68
N PHE A 62 53.21 19.28 -3.03
CA PHE A 62 54.51 18.75 -3.46
C PHE A 62 55.00 17.68 -2.49
N PRO A 63 54.79 16.37 -2.78
CA PRO A 63 55.17 15.27 -1.90
C PRO A 63 56.67 14.97 -2.00
N GLN A 64 57.50 15.96 -1.68
CA GLN A 64 58.96 15.85 -1.71
C GLN A 64 59.60 16.48 -0.48
N ASN A 65 60.51 15.76 0.18
CA ASN A 65 61.22 16.27 1.35
C ASN A 65 62.13 17.46 1.00
N HIS A 66 61.70 18.68 1.31
CA HIS A 66 62.45 19.91 1.08
C HIS A 66 61.91 21.03 2.00
N THR A 67 62.79 21.85 2.55
CA THR A 67 62.39 22.93 3.49
C THR A 67 62.67 24.30 2.88
N ILE A 68 61.70 25.21 3.01
CA ILE A 68 61.73 26.58 2.54
C ILE A 68 61.42 27.48 3.73
N THR A 69 62.27 28.44 4.05
CA THR A 69 61.94 29.47 5.04
C THR A 69 61.44 30.71 4.33
N ILE A 70 60.24 31.19 4.67
CA ILE A 70 59.66 32.39 4.07
C ILE A 70 59.50 33.46 5.14
N HIS A 71 60.15 34.60 4.93
CA HIS A 71 59.99 35.78 5.76
C HIS A 71 58.79 36.61 5.32
N TYR A 72 57.76 36.75 6.16
CA TYR A 72 56.52 37.46 5.78
C TYR A 72 56.30 38.76 6.57
N GLY A 73 55.66 39.75 5.96
CA GLY A 73 55.30 41.01 6.63
C GLY A 73 54.36 41.89 5.83
N TRP A 74 54.11 43.10 6.32
CA TRP A 74 53.40 44.17 5.63
C TRP A 74 54.40 45.16 5.03
N LEU A 75 54.12 45.69 3.84
CA LEU A 75 54.85 46.83 3.27
C LEU A 75 53.86 47.77 2.60
N ASP A 76 54.14 49.07 2.58
CA ASP A 76 53.45 50.01 1.70
C ASP A 76 53.92 49.80 0.24
N LEU A 77 53.02 49.23 -0.57
CA LEU A 77 53.29 48.89 -1.98
C LEU A 77 52.67 49.92 -2.93
N ASP A 78 53.00 49.80 -4.23
CA ASP A 78 52.37 50.63 -5.24
C ASP A 78 50.84 50.35 -5.30
N PRO A 79 49.99 51.33 -5.65
CA PRO A 79 48.53 51.26 -5.47
C PRO A 79 47.81 50.13 -6.23
N ALA A 80 48.51 49.43 -7.12
CA ALA A 80 47.98 48.35 -7.96
C ALA A 80 48.61 46.98 -7.61
N VAL A 81 49.39 46.89 -6.54
CA VAL A 81 50.12 45.68 -6.14
C VAL A 81 49.54 45.17 -4.82
N LEU A 82 49.10 43.91 -4.79
CA LEU A 82 48.52 43.29 -3.59
C LEU A 82 49.56 42.64 -2.69
N GLY A 83 50.58 42.05 -3.30
CA GLY A 83 51.72 41.47 -2.61
C GLY A 83 52.96 41.49 -3.50
N VAL A 84 54.09 41.17 -2.88
CA VAL A 84 55.37 40.95 -3.56
C VAL A 84 56.08 39.75 -2.95
N ALA A 85 56.70 38.95 -3.81
CA ALA A 85 57.54 37.82 -3.45
C ALA A 85 58.97 37.96 -3.99
N GLU A 86 59.95 37.55 -3.21
CA GLU A 86 61.36 37.50 -3.62
C GLU A 86 62.01 36.18 -3.17
N VAL A 87 62.57 35.42 -4.11
CA VAL A 87 63.44 34.28 -3.77
C VAL A 87 64.84 34.77 -3.44
N GLN A 88 65.26 34.61 -2.19
CA GLN A 88 66.55 35.10 -1.68
C GLN A 88 67.67 34.06 -1.82
N GLN A 89 67.33 32.78 -1.67
CA GLN A 89 68.27 31.66 -1.76
C GLN A 89 67.61 30.44 -2.40
N SER A 90 68.38 29.69 -3.17
CA SER A 90 67.99 28.41 -3.75
C SER A 90 69.09 27.36 -3.57
N ASN A 91 68.70 26.10 -3.61
CA ASN A 91 69.60 24.97 -3.56
C ASN A 91 70.44 24.92 -4.87
N PRO A 92 71.77 24.97 -4.80
CA PRO A 92 72.62 25.08 -5.99
C PRO A 92 72.66 23.81 -6.85
N ILE A 93 72.12 22.69 -6.36
CA ILE A 93 72.08 21.40 -7.08
C ILE A 93 70.73 21.22 -7.77
N THR A 94 69.63 21.42 -7.05
CA THR A 94 68.28 21.16 -7.58
C THR A 94 67.64 22.40 -8.21
N GLY A 95 68.12 23.60 -7.88
CA GLY A 95 67.51 24.87 -8.27
C GLY A 95 66.33 25.31 -7.39
N ARG A 96 65.90 24.49 -6.43
CA ARG A 96 64.72 24.74 -5.58
C ARG A 96 64.92 25.92 -4.62
N PRO A 97 63.90 26.76 -4.37
CA PRO A 97 63.97 27.82 -3.35
C PRO A 97 64.27 27.25 -1.96
N THR A 98 65.06 27.94 -1.14
CA THR A 98 65.30 27.56 0.28
C THR A 98 65.02 28.70 1.24
N VAL A 99 65.14 29.96 0.77
CA VAL A 99 64.76 31.15 1.54
C VAL A 99 64.05 32.13 0.61
N GLY A 100 62.88 32.62 1.03
CA GLY A 100 62.11 33.64 0.34
C GLY A 100 61.66 34.75 1.29
N ALA A 101 61.15 35.84 0.73
CA ALA A 101 60.44 36.88 1.46
C ALA A 101 59.14 37.24 0.74
N ILE A 102 58.08 37.48 1.50
CA ILE A 102 56.77 37.90 1.02
C ILE A 102 56.34 39.14 1.80
N ALA A 103 55.77 40.12 1.12
CA ALA A 103 55.07 41.21 1.78
C ALA A 103 53.72 41.47 1.13
N LEU A 104 52.67 41.60 1.92
CA LEU A 104 51.36 42.08 1.47
C LEU A 104 51.25 43.59 1.70
N ASP A 105 50.44 44.26 0.90
CA ASP A 105 50.29 45.71 0.99
C ASP A 105 49.56 46.14 2.27
N SER A 106 50.09 47.17 2.94
CA SER A 106 49.47 47.76 4.12
C SER A 106 48.39 48.79 3.80
N THR A 107 48.51 49.53 2.68
CA THR A 107 47.68 50.71 2.38
C THR A 107 47.31 50.88 0.91
N VAL A 108 46.09 51.31 0.61
CA VAL A 108 45.68 51.68 -0.76
C VAL A 108 46.10 53.13 -1.02
N ASN A 109 47.13 53.32 -1.86
CA ASN A 109 47.48 54.60 -2.49
C ASN A 109 48.37 55.58 -1.69
N SER A 110 49.54 55.12 -1.24
CA SER A 110 50.57 55.90 -0.52
C SER A 110 51.17 57.11 -1.22
N GLN A 111 50.80 57.36 -2.48
CA GLN A 111 51.26 58.52 -3.23
C GLN A 111 50.36 59.77 -3.06
N VAL A 112 49.28 59.70 -2.26
CA VAL A 112 48.33 60.82 -2.03
C VAL A 112 48.09 61.04 -0.53
N ASN A 113 48.18 62.30 -0.08
CA ASN A 113 48.04 62.74 1.33
C ASN A 113 46.87 62.05 2.08
N GLY A 114 47.20 60.99 2.83
CA GLY A 114 46.31 60.25 3.70
C GLY A 114 46.28 58.78 3.31
N ASP A 115 47.26 58.00 3.78
CA ASP A 115 47.31 56.55 3.59
C ASP A 115 46.00 55.94 4.13
N VAL A 116 45.30 55.20 3.28
CA VAL A 116 44.07 54.48 3.66
C VAL A 116 44.46 53.03 3.86
N ASP A 117 44.19 52.48 5.05
CA ASP A 117 44.36 51.05 5.32
C ASP A 117 43.70 50.22 4.21
N ARG A 118 44.42 49.21 3.69
CA ARG A 118 43.83 48.28 2.72
C ARG A 118 42.74 47.47 3.38
N ASP A 119 41.63 47.29 2.65
CA ASP A 119 40.48 46.51 3.09
C ASP A 119 40.73 45.04 2.78
N TRP A 120 41.37 44.33 3.72
CA TRP A 120 41.65 42.90 3.62
C TRP A 120 40.54 42.05 4.22
N PHE A 121 40.17 40.99 3.53
CA PHE A 121 39.39 39.89 4.08
C PHE A 121 40.31 38.82 4.68
N PHE A 122 40.24 38.67 6.00
CA PHE A 122 40.95 37.63 6.75
C PHE A 122 40.01 36.47 7.07
N ASP A 123 39.96 35.49 6.17
CA ASP A 123 39.16 34.29 6.36
C ASP A 123 39.60 33.52 7.60
N GLN A 124 38.63 33.24 8.49
CA GLN A 124 38.85 32.49 9.72
C GLN A 124 38.82 30.97 9.48
N THR A 125 38.32 30.53 8.32
CA THR A 125 38.21 29.14 7.88
C THR A 125 38.74 28.94 6.44
N PRO A 126 40.04 29.19 6.14
CA PRO A 126 40.58 29.18 4.77
C PRO A 126 40.39 27.90 3.94
N PHE A 127 40.21 26.76 4.61
CA PHE A 127 39.99 25.46 3.96
C PHE A 127 38.50 25.14 3.72
N ASP A 128 37.59 25.94 4.27
CA ASP A 128 36.15 25.86 4.05
C ASP A 128 35.73 27.00 3.11
N ASN A 129 35.37 26.64 1.88
CA ASN A 129 35.02 27.63 0.86
C ASN A 129 33.52 27.92 0.79
N SER A 130 32.72 27.54 1.81
CA SER A 130 31.26 27.67 1.79
C SER A 130 30.73 29.11 1.64
N GLU A 131 31.58 30.11 1.87
CA GLU A 131 31.29 31.53 1.69
C GLU A 131 31.47 32.01 0.24
N PHE A 132 32.12 31.20 -0.62
CA PHE A 132 32.35 31.46 -2.04
C PHE A 132 31.58 30.47 -2.92
N ASN A 133 31.08 30.94 -4.05
CA ASN A 133 30.52 30.06 -5.07
C ASN A 133 31.64 29.52 -5.98
N MET A 134 32.45 28.60 -5.44
CA MET A 134 33.63 28.06 -6.14
C MET A 134 33.25 27.25 -7.38
N THR A 135 33.93 27.52 -8.49
CA THR A 135 33.74 26.82 -9.77
C THR A 135 35.09 26.44 -10.36
N GLN A 136 35.18 25.19 -10.84
CA GLN A 136 36.29 24.72 -11.62
C GLN A 136 36.10 25.08 -13.10
N THR A 137 37.09 25.75 -13.67
CA THR A 137 37.16 26.05 -15.11
C THR A 137 38.12 25.08 -15.77
N LEU A 138 37.64 24.35 -16.78
CA LEU A 138 38.48 23.46 -17.59
C LEU A 138 38.92 24.14 -18.88
N VAL A 139 39.97 23.62 -19.50
CA VAL A 139 40.41 24.07 -20.83
C VAL A 139 39.26 24.04 -21.85
N ARG A 140 38.39 23.02 -21.84
CA ARG A 140 37.23 22.95 -22.75
C ARG A 140 36.19 24.05 -22.53
N ASP A 141 36.15 24.64 -21.34
CA ASP A 141 35.17 25.69 -21.00
C ASP A 141 35.64 27.07 -21.53
N LEU A 142 36.91 27.18 -21.89
CA LEU A 142 37.50 28.39 -22.48
C LEU A 142 37.09 28.57 -23.96
N GLU A 143 36.97 29.82 -24.38
CA GLU A 143 36.79 30.14 -25.80
C GLU A 143 38.00 29.71 -26.63
N VAL A 144 37.81 29.47 -27.93
CA VAL A 144 38.90 29.02 -28.82
C VAL A 144 40.07 30.03 -28.86
N ASN A 145 39.76 31.32 -28.84
CA ASN A 145 40.73 32.42 -28.75
C ASN A 145 41.48 32.43 -27.42
N GLU A 146 40.80 32.14 -26.31
CA GLU A 146 41.39 32.08 -24.98
C GLU A 146 42.36 30.90 -24.87
N ARG A 147 41.95 29.69 -25.30
CA ARG A 147 42.83 28.52 -25.33
C ARG A 147 44.12 28.79 -26.09
N ASN A 148 44.03 29.38 -27.28
CA ASN A 148 45.20 29.71 -28.11
C ASN A 148 46.05 30.86 -27.55
N ALA A 149 45.51 31.65 -26.62
CA ALA A 149 46.22 32.74 -25.98
C ALA A 149 46.88 32.31 -24.67
N TYR A 150 46.29 31.35 -23.96
CA TYR A 150 46.71 30.93 -22.62
C TYR A 150 47.57 29.68 -22.60
N TYR A 151 47.51 28.87 -23.66
CA TYR A 151 48.29 27.65 -23.76
C TYR A 151 49.00 27.54 -25.10
N ASN A 152 50.22 27.00 -25.04
CA ASN A 152 50.94 26.50 -26.20
C ASN A 152 50.81 24.97 -26.27
N GLY A 153 50.92 24.41 -27.48
CA GLY A 153 50.71 22.99 -27.71
C GLY A 153 49.24 22.57 -27.79
N ALA A 154 48.92 21.39 -27.23
CA ALA A 154 47.58 20.80 -27.29
C ALA A 154 47.17 20.31 -25.89
N PRO A 155 46.80 21.23 -24.96
CA PRO A 155 46.35 20.85 -23.63
C PRO A 155 45.12 19.94 -23.70
N PRO A 156 45.02 18.91 -22.83
CA PRO A 156 43.81 18.11 -22.69
C PRO A 156 42.59 18.98 -22.40
N GLU A 157 41.44 18.62 -22.97
CA GLU A 157 40.20 19.38 -22.80
C GLU A 157 39.72 19.45 -21.33
N LEU A 158 40.05 18.44 -20.53
CA LEU A 158 39.70 18.37 -19.11
C LEU A 158 40.79 18.89 -18.15
N LEU A 159 41.90 19.41 -18.66
CA LEU A 159 42.90 20.05 -17.82
C LEU A 159 42.27 21.24 -17.07
N GLU A 160 42.49 21.35 -15.77
CA GLU A 160 42.03 22.46 -14.95
C GLU A 160 42.78 23.74 -15.32
N ALA A 161 42.05 24.70 -15.87
CA ALA A 161 42.55 26.01 -16.24
C ALA A 161 42.51 27.01 -15.08
N GLY A 162 41.66 26.76 -14.08
CA GLY A 162 41.53 27.59 -12.89
C GLY A 162 40.45 27.11 -11.93
N TYR A 163 40.54 27.53 -10.67
CA TYR A 163 39.54 27.26 -9.64
C TYR A 163 39.32 28.51 -8.80
N PHE A 164 38.17 29.17 -9.01
CA PHE A 164 37.86 30.42 -8.34
C PHE A 164 36.35 30.57 -8.09
N GLY A 165 35.98 31.47 -7.18
CA GLY A 165 34.59 31.73 -6.84
C GLY A 165 34.40 33.12 -6.25
N ASN A 166 33.23 33.68 -6.51
CA ASN A 166 32.88 35.01 -6.01
C ASN A 166 32.21 34.88 -4.64
N TYR A 167 32.44 35.86 -3.77
CA TYR A 167 31.78 35.91 -2.47
C TYR A 167 30.26 36.06 -2.59
N ALA A 168 29.51 35.32 -1.75
CA ALA A 168 28.05 35.30 -1.80
C ALA A 168 27.36 36.42 -1.00
N GLY A 169 28.10 37.28 -0.29
CA GLY A 169 27.56 38.33 0.59
C GLY A 169 27.79 39.78 0.13
N PRO A 170 27.25 40.79 0.85
CA PRO A 170 27.43 42.20 0.52
C PRO A 170 28.79 42.71 1.02
N ASP A 171 29.69 42.99 0.08
CA ASP A 171 30.98 43.67 0.23
C ASP A 171 32.08 42.88 0.99
N LEU A 172 32.98 42.24 0.23
CA LEU A 172 34.23 41.66 0.72
C LEU A 172 35.42 42.53 0.29
N GLY A 173 36.40 42.72 1.17
CA GLY A 173 37.71 43.27 0.82
C GLY A 173 38.54 42.31 -0.05
N ASP A 174 39.81 42.65 -0.31
CA ASP A 174 40.75 41.76 -1.02
C ASP A 174 40.97 40.46 -0.21
N ASP A 175 40.85 39.28 -0.82
CA ASP A 175 41.02 37.99 -0.13
C ASP A 175 42.50 37.74 0.20
N ALA A 176 42.87 37.95 1.47
CA ALA A 176 44.26 37.81 1.91
C ALA A 176 44.81 36.39 1.68
N PHE A 177 43.93 35.38 1.74
CA PHE A 177 44.32 33.98 1.52
C PHE A 177 44.73 33.71 0.07
N SER A 178 43.93 34.14 -0.91
CA SER A 178 44.28 34.06 -2.33
C SER A 178 45.59 34.78 -2.65
N VAL A 179 45.81 35.98 -2.10
CA VAL A 179 47.06 36.72 -2.30
C VAL A 179 48.25 36.01 -1.65
N ALA A 180 48.11 35.49 -0.43
CA ALA A 180 49.17 34.72 0.21
C ALA A 180 49.54 33.45 -0.59
N LEU A 181 48.55 32.74 -1.14
CA LEU A 181 48.76 31.58 -2.02
C LEU A 181 49.52 31.98 -3.29
N HIS A 182 49.18 33.12 -3.88
CA HIS A 182 49.82 33.70 -5.06
C HIS A 182 51.31 33.99 -4.82
N GLU A 183 51.61 34.73 -3.75
CA GLU A 183 52.99 35.10 -3.44
C GLU A 183 53.86 33.88 -3.09
N ILE A 184 53.29 32.87 -2.43
CA ILE A 184 54.00 31.60 -2.21
C ILE A 184 54.24 30.87 -3.53
N GLY A 185 53.29 30.90 -4.48
CA GLY A 185 53.43 30.32 -5.82
C GLY A 185 54.62 30.89 -6.60
N HIS A 186 54.88 32.20 -6.50
CA HIS A 186 56.11 32.79 -7.02
C HIS A 186 57.35 32.17 -6.37
N ILE A 187 57.42 32.10 -5.04
CA ILE A 187 58.56 31.49 -4.34
C ILE A 187 58.80 30.05 -4.80
N LEU A 188 57.73 29.28 -4.99
CA LEU A 188 57.78 27.85 -5.33
C LEU A 188 58.22 27.57 -6.78
N GLY A 189 58.02 28.50 -7.72
CA GLY A 189 58.50 28.27 -9.08
C GLY A 189 58.13 29.31 -10.12
N VAL A 190 57.01 30.03 -10.00
CA VAL A 190 56.60 31.01 -11.02
C VAL A 190 57.39 32.32 -10.82
N TYR A 191 58.71 32.26 -10.97
CA TYR A 191 59.63 33.35 -10.63
C TYR A 191 60.89 33.34 -11.49
N ASN A 192 61.21 34.49 -12.09
CA ASN A 192 62.27 34.56 -13.10
C ASN A 192 63.68 34.54 -12.49
N GLY A 193 63.80 34.79 -11.18
CA GLY A 193 65.09 34.76 -10.49
C GLY A 193 65.59 33.36 -10.11
N LEU A 194 64.82 32.29 -10.32
CA LEU A 194 65.25 30.93 -10.03
C LEU A 194 66.27 30.42 -11.07
N PRO A 195 67.26 29.56 -10.70
CA PRO A 195 68.30 29.10 -11.63
C PRO A 195 67.80 28.38 -12.89
N ASN A 196 66.61 27.76 -12.82
CA ASN A 196 66.03 26.98 -13.92
C ASN A 196 65.11 27.83 -14.82
N SER A 197 64.75 29.05 -14.41
CA SER A 197 63.74 29.88 -15.09
C SER A 197 64.12 30.19 -16.55
N ALA A 198 65.41 30.41 -16.83
CA ALA A 198 65.88 30.76 -18.16
C ALA A 198 65.76 29.62 -19.19
N SER A 199 65.67 28.36 -18.72
CA SER A 199 65.45 27.20 -19.59
C SER A 199 63.98 27.06 -19.96
N GLU A 200 63.08 27.26 -18.99
CA GLU A 200 61.64 27.12 -19.16
C GLU A 200 61.05 28.34 -19.88
N LEU A 201 61.45 29.56 -19.54
CA LEU A 201 60.91 30.79 -20.14
C LEU A 201 61.54 31.15 -21.49
N GLY A 202 62.31 30.23 -22.10
CA GLY A 202 63.07 30.47 -23.32
C GLY A 202 62.19 30.77 -24.54
N ASP A 203 60.97 30.25 -24.52
CA ASP A 203 59.89 30.38 -25.50
C ASP A 203 58.64 31.13 -24.97
N ASN A 204 58.76 31.74 -23.79
CA ASN A 204 57.71 32.51 -23.07
C ASN A 204 56.52 31.68 -22.55
N ASP A 205 56.70 30.39 -22.28
CA ASP A 205 55.71 29.55 -21.62
C ASP A 205 56.33 28.74 -20.46
N TYR A 206 55.49 28.04 -19.72
CA TYR A 206 55.87 27.07 -18.68
C TYR A 206 55.47 25.67 -19.14
N ASP A 207 56.46 24.85 -19.50
CA ASP A 207 56.24 23.49 -20.01
C ASP A 207 55.66 22.58 -18.94
N PHE A 208 54.53 21.94 -19.23
CA PHE A 208 53.98 20.93 -18.34
C PHE A 208 54.70 19.61 -18.52
N ASN A 209 54.90 18.89 -17.40
CA ASN A 209 55.36 17.52 -17.47
C ASN A 209 54.29 16.68 -18.21
N SER A 210 54.64 16.19 -19.39
CA SER A 210 53.72 15.41 -20.23
C SER A 210 53.03 14.26 -19.49
N ASN A 211 53.66 13.64 -18.48
CA ASN A 211 53.03 12.57 -17.71
C ASN A 211 51.85 13.04 -16.84
N TRP A 212 51.77 14.33 -16.51
CA TRP A 212 50.70 14.92 -15.71
C TRP A 212 49.50 15.38 -16.53
N VAL A 213 49.67 15.45 -17.85
CA VAL A 213 48.67 15.89 -18.83
C VAL A 213 48.42 14.81 -19.88
N HIS A 214 48.38 13.54 -19.45
CA HIS A 214 48.06 12.39 -20.31
C HIS A 214 48.95 12.22 -21.56
N GLY A 215 50.24 12.53 -21.42
CA GLY A 215 51.22 12.48 -22.51
C GLY A 215 51.12 13.63 -23.51
N ALA A 216 50.24 14.61 -23.27
CA ALA A 216 50.15 15.80 -24.10
C ALA A 216 51.40 16.68 -24.00
N SER A 217 51.69 17.39 -25.08
CA SER A 217 52.65 18.49 -25.08
C SER A 217 51.84 19.76 -24.88
N ALA A 218 51.93 20.36 -23.69
CA ALA A 218 51.17 21.54 -23.32
C ALA A 218 52.01 22.41 -22.38
N ALA A 219 51.87 23.72 -22.52
CA ALA A 219 52.55 24.70 -21.69
C ALA A 219 51.62 25.90 -21.41
N ALA A 220 51.76 26.52 -20.24
CA ALA A 220 51.02 27.75 -19.91
C ALA A 220 51.78 28.98 -20.40
N GLU A 221 51.12 29.84 -21.16
CA GLU A 221 51.71 31.09 -21.64
C GLU A 221 51.97 32.06 -20.48
N VAL A 222 53.16 32.65 -20.49
CA VAL A 222 53.55 33.71 -19.55
C VAL A 222 52.86 35.01 -19.96
N TRP A 223 52.61 35.91 -19.00
CA TRP A 223 52.17 37.26 -19.31
C TRP A 223 53.26 38.05 -20.07
N ASP A 224 53.12 38.17 -21.38
CA ASP A 224 54.14 38.75 -22.28
C ASP A 224 53.62 39.84 -23.24
N LEU A 225 52.51 40.52 -22.91
CA LEU A 225 51.91 41.52 -23.77
C LEU A 225 52.88 42.68 -24.13
N PRO A 226 52.77 43.27 -25.34
CA PRO A 226 53.69 44.31 -25.79
C PRO A 226 53.72 45.55 -24.88
N GLY A 227 54.81 45.71 -24.13
CA GLY A 227 55.03 46.83 -23.22
C GLY A 227 55.06 46.44 -21.74
N ASP A 228 54.69 45.21 -21.41
CA ASP A 228 54.69 44.71 -20.04
C ASP A 228 56.05 44.14 -19.62
N VAL A 229 56.38 44.36 -18.35
CA VAL A 229 57.63 43.93 -17.71
C VAL A 229 57.43 42.76 -16.73
N GLN A 230 56.18 42.33 -16.54
CA GLN A 230 55.79 41.33 -15.52
C GLN A 230 55.77 39.90 -16.10
N LYS A 231 56.95 39.41 -16.50
CA LYS A 231 57.13 38.04 -17.01
C LYS A 231 57.01 36.94 -15.93
N GLU A 232 56.45 37.24 -14.76
CA GLU A 232 56.39 36.34 -13.60
C GLU A 232 54.96 35.86 -13.31
N HIS A 233 54.02 36.08 -14.24
CA HIS A 233 52.62 35.68 -14.11
C HIS A 233 52.16 34.81 -15.30
N LEU A 234 51.08 34.06 -15.11
CA LEU A 234 50.39 33.34 -16.17
C LEU A 234 49.44 34.27 -16.92
N ARG A 235 49.26 33.99 -18.22
CA ARG A 235 48.39 34.81 -19.08
C ARG A 235 46.90 34.58 -18.87
N SER A 236 46.53 33.40 -18.36
CA SER A 236 45.14 33.03 -18.10
C SER A 236 44.59 33.78 -16.88
N PRO A 237 43.53 34.59 -17.01
CA PRO A 237 42.88 35.23 -15.86
C PRO A 237 42.12 34.24 -14.96
N HIS A 238 41.93 32.99 -15.41
CA HIS A 238 41.33 31.93 -14.59
C HIS A 238 42.34 31.32 -13.61
N ALA A 239 43.63 31.40 -13.95
CA ALA A 239 44.72 30.87 -13.14
C ALA A 239 44.97 31.80 -11.94
N MET A 240 45.29 31.23 -10.80
CA MET A 240 45.58 32.00 -9.58
C MET A 240 46.85 32.84 -9.74
N MET A 241 47.85 32.35 -10.48
CA MET A 241 49.12 33.04 -10.77
C MET A 241 49.02 34.11 -11.88
N SER A 242 47.83 34.65 -12.15
CA SER A 242 47.60 35.75 -13.10
C SER A 242 47.82 37.13 -12.46
N VAL A 243 47.90 38.19 -13.28
CA VAL A 243 48.13 39.59 -12.84
C VAL A 243 46.96 40.26 -12.07
N GLY A 244 46.06 39.48 -11.47
CA GLY A 244 45.03 40.01 -10.57
C GLY A 244 43.89 39.03 -10.27
N ALA A 245 43.53 38.90 -8.99
CA ALA A 245 42.25 38.38 -8.55
C ALA A 245 41.22 39.52 -8.54
N GLY A 246 39.98 39.26 -8.97
CA GLY A 246 38.91 40.27 -8.86
C GLY A 246 38.67 40.69 -7.41
N LEU A 247 38.13 41.89 -7.19
CA LEU A 247 37.76 42.35 -5.85
C LEU A 247 36.75 41.38 -5.20
N GLY A 248 37.13 40.75 -4.09
CA GLY A 248 36.28 39.82 -3.35
C GLY A 248 36.16 38.41 -3.95
N ASP A 249 36.97 38.06 -4.95
CA ASP A 249 37.03 36.72 -5.52
C ASP A 249 38.08 35.88 -4.78
N ARG A 250 37.76 34.61 -4.51
CA ARG A 250 38.72 33.62 -4.03
C ARG A 250 39.26 32.82 -5.20
N HIS A 251 40.58 32.76 -5.32
CA HIS A 251 41.31 31.91 -6.27
C HIS A 251 42.19 30.95 -5.48
N LEU A 252 42.09 29.64 -5.76
CA LEU A 252 43.01 28.65 -5.21
C LEU A 252 43.93 28.13 -6.32
N PRO A 253 45.14 27.63 -5.98
CA PRO A 253 46.00 26.98 -6.94
C PRO A 253 45.25 25.91 -7.74
N GLY A 254 45.18 26.10 -9.06
CA GLY A 254 44.72 25.09 -10.00
C GLY A 254 45.86 24.25 -10.55
N ALA A 255 45.55 23.18 -11.30
CA ALA A 255 46.57 22.35 -11.94
C ALA A 255 47.51 23.16 -12.83
N THR A 256 46.99 24.11 -13.60
CA THR A 256 47.78 25.02 -14.44
C THR A 256 48.80 25.84 -13.62
N ASP A 257 48.42 26.36 -12.45
CA ASP A 257 49.32 27.11 -11.55
C ASP A 257 50.41 26.20 -10.99
N ILE A 258 50.00 25.02 -10.51
CA ILE A 258 50.87 24.04 -9.87
C ILE A 258 51.90 23.50 -10.87
N PHE A 259 51.49 23.19 -12.09
CA PHE A 259 52.38 22.68 -13.14
C PHE A 259 53.37 23.75 -13.60
N ALA A 260 52.95 25.02 -13.69
CA ALA A 260 53.87 26.11 -13.98
C ALA A 260 54.92 26.30 -12.87
N ALA A 261 54.50 26.27 -11.60
CA ALA A 261 55.42 26.30 -10.46
C ALA A 261 56.39 25.10 -10.47
N ALA A 262 55.90 23.91 -10.84
CA ALA A 262 56.70 22.71 -10.97
C ALA A 262 57.80 22.77 -12.02
N ALA A 263 57.51 23.36 -13.18
CA ALA A 263 58.43 23.47 -14.31
C ALA A 263 59.76 24.13 -13.90
N VAL A 264 59.68 25.32 -13.30
CA VAL A 264 60.88 26.07 -12.87
C VAL A 264 61.39 25.60 -11.51
N GLY A 265 60.49 25.29 -10.57
CA GLY A 265 60.84 24.80 -9.24
C GLY A 265 61.53 23.43 -9.27
N ASN A 266 61.52 22.74 -10.41
CA ASN A 266 62.05 21.38 -10.58
C ASN A 266 61.40 20.41 -9.58
N TRP A 267 60.09 20.54 -9.41
CA TRP A 267 59.25 19.61 -8.65
C TRP A 267 58.88 18.44 -9.58
N THR A 268 59.10 17.21 -9.13
CA THR A 268 59.01 16.02 -10.03
C THR A 268 57.82 15.12 -9.74
N SER A 269 57.00 15.49 -8.76
CA SER A 269 55.75 14.83 -8.37
C SER A 269 54.85 15.88 -7.76
N VAL A 270 53.55 15.71 -7.97
CA VAL A 270 52.48 16.59 -7.48
C VAL A 270 51.37 15.72 -6.89
N ASP A 271 50.64 16.28 -5.95
CA ASP A 271 49.43 15.73 -5.34
C ASP A 271 48.36 16.82 -5.43
N LEU A 272 47.33 16.62 -6.25
CA LEU A 272 46.37 17.67 -6.58
C LEU A 272 45.09 17.47 -5.79
N TYR A 273 44.58 18.53 -5.16
CA TYR A 273 43.30 18.49 -4.46
C TYR A 273 42.11 18.12 -5.36
N ARG A 274 42.19 18.42 -6.66
CA ARG A 274 41.17 18.15 -7.67
C ARG A 274 41.84 17.51 -8.86
N MET A 275 41.29 16.39 -9.33
CA MET A 275 41.90 15.59 -10.38
C MET A 275 40.84 15.19 -11.40
N ASP A 276 41.04 15.61 -12.64
CA ASP A 276 40.25 15.12 -13.76
C ASP A 276 40.84 13.84 -14.37
N PHE A 277 39.97 12.89 -14.73
CA PHE A 277 40.34 11.76 -15.57
C PHE A 277 40.46 12.25 -17.02
N LEU A 278 41.68 12.52 -17.46
CA LEU A 278 41.99 13.18 -18.73
C LEU A 278 41.77 12.27 -19.97
N GLY A 279 41.86 10.95 -19.81
CA GLY A 279 41.65 10.00 -20.90
C GLY A 279 42.15 8.58 -20.60
N GLY A 280 41.85 7.64 -21.50
CA GLY A 280 42.10 6.20 -21.30
C GLY A 280 40.88 5.47 -20.75
N THR A 281 41.08 4.26 -20.20
CA THR A 281 39.98 3.43 -19.67
C THR A 281 40.31 2.76 -18.34
N THR A 282 41.43 3.09 -17.70
CA THR A 282 41.91 2.39 -16.50
C THR A 282 42.09 3.36 -15.33
N TRP A 283 41.30 3.20 -14.27
CA TRP A 283 41.35 4.02 -13.06
C TRP A 283 42.76 4.05 -12.44
N ASN A 284 43.39 2.88 -12.26
CA ASN A 284 44.66 2.78 -11.51
C ASN A 284 45.90 3.17 -12.31
N GLN A 285 45.75 3.61 -13.56
CA GLN A 285 46.86 4.09 -14.36
C GLN A 285 47.00 5.59 -14.14
N GLY A 286 48.01 6.00 -13.35
CA GLY A 286 48.22 7.40 -12.98
C GLY A 286 48.31 8.37 -14.17
N LEU A 287 48.88 7.95 -15.31
CA LEU A 287 48.93 8.75 -16.54
C LEU A 287 47.55 9.16 -17.09
N ASN A 288 46.47 8.49 -16.68
CA ASN A 288 45.11 8.82 -17.10
C ASN A 288 44.50 9.96 -16.27
N TRP A 289 45.11 10.28 -15.13
CA TRP A 289 44.69 11.34 -14.24
C TRP A 289 45.58 12.56 -14.38
N GLU A 290 44.97 13.72 -14.21
CA GLU A 290 45.67 14.98 -14.04
C GLU A 290 46.67 14.89 -12.87
N GLY A 291 47.92 15.32 -13.08
CA GLY A 291 48.99 15.17 -12.08
C GLY A 291 49.75 13.84 -12.14
N GLY A 292 49.28 12.87 -12.94
CA GLY A 292 50.03 11.65 -13.28
C GLY A 292 50.03 10.54 -12.22
N SER A 293 49.21 10.67 -11.18
CA SER A 293 48.95 9.67 -10.13
C SER A 293 47.46 9.38 -10.05
N ALA A 294 47.08 8.18 -9.61
CA ALA A 294 45.67 7.89 -9.34
C ALA A 294 45.23 8.57 -8.02
N PRO A 295 43.96 8.97 -7.89
CA PRO A 295 43.46 9.66 -6.70
C PRO A 295 43.61 8.86 -5.40
N ASP A 296 43.85 9.58 -4.32
CA ASP A 296 43.92 9.11 -2.95
C ASP A 296 42.72 9.60 -2.10
N SER A 297 42.73 9.32 -0.80
CA SER A 297 41.63 9.67 0.11
C SER A 297 41.35 11.17 0.29
N ASN A 298 42.23 12.05 -0.15
CA ASN A 298 42.10 13.50 0.00
C ASN A 298 41.61 14.18 -1.29
N ASP A 299 41.71 13.51 -2.43
CA ASP A 299 41.53 14.11 -3.74
C ASP A 299 40.08 14.11 -4.20
N ASP A 300 39.63 15.20 -4.80
CA ASP A 300 38.35 15.28 -5.47
C ASP A 300 38.51 14.79 -6.93
N ALA A 301 38.00 13.59 -7.20
CA ALA A 301 38.14 12.90 -8.47
C ALA A 301 36.94 13.16 -9.40
N TYR A 302 37.21 13.59 -10.63
CA TYR A 302 36.19 13.83 -11.65
C TYR A 302 36.35 12.86 -12.83
N VAL A 303 35.34 12.04 -13.09
CA VAL A 303 35.25 11.19 -14.29
C VAL A 303 34.17 11.76 -15.20
N ARG A 304 34.60 12.60 -16.15
CA ARG A 304 33.70 13.40 -17.00
C ARG A 304 34.20 13.59 -18.44
N HIS A 305 34.89 12.58 -18.94
CA HIS A 305 35.51 12.56 -20.28
C HIS A 305 34.62 11.92 -21.36
N GLY A 306 33.45 11.38 -20.98
CA GLY A 306 32.49 10.78 -21.89
C GLY A 306 32.82 9.35 -22.32
N GLY A 307 33.62 8.63 -21.55
CA GLY A 307 33.99 7.23 -21.80
C GLY A 307 33.97 6.37 -20.53
N ASP A 308 34.33 5.10 -20.72
CA ASP A 308 34.27 4.08 -19.67
C ASP A 308 35.61 3.93 -18.94
N VAL A 309 35.56 3.88 -17.61
CA VAL A 309 36.72 3.71 -16.73
C VAL A 309 36.57 2.45 -15.88
N GLU A 310 37.53 1.54 -15.95
CA GLU A 310 37.55 0.31 -15.16
C GLU A 310 38.63 0.35 -14.07
N LEU A 311 38.33 -0.24 -12.90
CA LEU A 311 39.33 -0.51 -11.87
C LEU A 311 40.10 -1.80 -12.17
N THR A 312 41.43 -1.71 -12.25
CA THR A 312 42.33 -2.88 -12.35
C THR A 312 42.90 -3.32 -11.00
N ALA A 313 42.83 -2.44 -9.99
CA ALA A 313 43.14 -2.66 -8.59
C ALA A 313 42.20 -1.80 -7.71
N ASN A 314 42.25 -1.97 -6.38
CA ASN A 314 41.45 -1.15 -5.48
C ASN A 314 41.76 0.35 -5.69
N GLY A 315 40.72 1.17 -5.69
CA GLY A 315 40.81 2.62 -5.87
C GLY A 315 40.42 3.38 -4.61
N THR A 316 40.82 4.64 -4.56
CA THR A 316 40.53 5.59 -3.49
C THR A 316 40.15 6.94 -4.10
N ALA A 317 39.34 7.72 -3.39
CA ALA A 317 39.09 9.13 -3.66
C ALA A 317 38.67 9.84 -2.37
N GLY A 318 38.80 11.16 -2.30
CA GLY A 318 38.13 12.01 -1.32
C GLY A 318 36.65 12.16 -1.67
N ASN A 319 36.38 12.84 -2.78
CA ASN A 319 35.07 12.88 -3.45
C ASN A 319 35.17 12.23 -4.83
N LEU A 320 34.05 11.74 -5.36
CA LEU A 320 33.95 11.23 -6.73
C LEU A 320 32.73 11.82 -7.43
N THR A 321 32.94 12.49 -8.57
CA THR A 321 31.85 12.89 -9.47
C THR A 321 31.98 12.17 -10.80
N ILE A 322 30.93 11.46 -11.21
CA ILE A 322 30.82 10.81 -12.51
C ILE A 322 29.72 11.51 -13.31
N ARG A 323 30.09 12.09 -14.45
CA ARG A 323 29.16 12.86 -15.29
C ARG A 323 29.54 12.88 -16.77
N ASP A 324 28.82 13.68 -17.55
CA ASP A 324 29.12 13.97 -18.96
C ASP A 324 29.20 12.71 -19.85
N GLY A 325 28.30 11.73 -19.66
CA GLY A 325 28.33 10.52 -20.50
C GLY A 325 29.34 9.46 -20.05
N SER A 326 30.02 9.66 -18.92
CA SER A 326 31.08 8.75 -18.46
C SER A 326 30.53 7.61 -17.62
N SER A 327 31.28 6.51 -17.57
CA SER A 327 31.00 5.39 -16.66
C SER A 327 32.22 5.01 -15.83
N VAL A 328 31.98 4.53 -14.60
CA VAL A 328 33.00 3.89 -13.77
C VAL A 328 32.53 2.48 -13.44
N ASP A 329 33.34 1.49 -13.78
CA ASP A 329 33.13 0.07 -13.52
C ASP A 329 34.15 -0.41 -12.49
N LEU A 330 33.66 -1.00 -11.39
CA LEU A 330 34.51 -1.44 -10.30
C LEU A 330 35.29 -2.71 -10.64
N ASN A 331 34.89 -3.47 -11.65
CA ASN A 331 35.53 -4.68 -12.19
C ASN A 331 36.00 -5.62 -11.07
N ASP A 332 35.07 -5.95 -10.17
CA ASP A 332 35.27 -6.79 -8.99
C ASP A 332 36.29 -6.25 -7.96
N ARG A 333 36.54 -4.93 -7.93
CA ARG A 333 37.44 -4.25 -6.98
C ARG A 333 36.70 -3.41 -5.94
N GLN A 334 37.44 -2.99 -4.92
CA GLN A 334 36.95 -2.02 -3.95
C GLN A 334 37.31 -0.60 -4.39
N LEU A 335 36.33 0.31 -4.39
CA LEU A 335 36.53 1.76 -4.49
C LEU A 335 36.14 2.39 -3.15
N SER A 336 37.07 3.11 -2.53
CA SER A 336 36.86 3.77 -1.23
C SER A 336 36.90 5.28 -1.39
N VAL A 337 35.72 5.88 -1.41
CA VAL A 337 35.50 7.33 -1.42
C VAL A 337 35.30 7.77 0.03
N THR A 338 36.09 8.72 0.53
CA THR A 338 36.06 9.04 1.97
C THR A 338 34.98 10.03 2.37
N ARG A 339 34.31 10.64 1.39
CA ARG A 339 33.23 11.60 1.56
C ARG A 339 32.09 11.21 0.61
N LYS A 340 31.91 11.92 -0.50
CA LYS A 340 30.72 11.82 -1.34
C LYS A 340 31.00 11.25 -2.72
N THR A 341 30.12 10.37 -3.18
CA THR A 341 30.05 9.90 -4.57
C THR A 341 28.79 10.46 -5.22
N THR A 342 28.92 11.19 -6.33
CA THR A 342 27.82 11.76 -7.11
C THR A 342 27.84 11.20 -8.53
N VAL A 343 26.68 10.69 -8.98
CA VAL A 343 26.47 10.24 -10.36
C VAL A 343 25.35 11.05 -10.97
N GLU A 344 25.63 11.76 -12.06
CA GLU A 344 24.68 12.72 -12.64
C GLU A 344 24.90 12.96 -14.14
N ALA A 345 23.87 13.42 -14.85
CA ALA A 345 24.04 13.86 -16.22
C ALA A 345 24.99 15.05 -16.32
N GLY A 346 25.71 15.14 -17.43
CA GLY A 346 26.47 16.34 -17.76
C GLY A 346 25.59 17.54 -18.13
N PRO A 347 26.15 18.75 -18.27
CA PRO A 347 25.43 19.95 -18.72
C PRO A 347 24.71 19.78 -20.08
N GLY A 348 25.15 18.83 -20.91
CA GLY A 348 24.52 18.46 -22.18
C GLY A 348 23.42 17.40 -22.09
N GLY A 349 23.07 16.92 -20.89
CA GLY A 349 22.06 15.88 -20.64
C GLY A 349 22.51 14.45 -20.95
N SER A 350 23.82 14.21 -21.06
CA SER A 350 24.36 12.87 -21.28
C SER A 350 24.47 12.11 -19.96
N ASP A 351 23.72 11.01 -19.86
CA ASP A 351 23.64 10.15 -18.67
C ASP A 351 24.99 9.57 -18.25
N ALA A 352 25.17 9.38 -16.94
CA ALA A 352 26.39 8.82 -16.38
C ALA A 352 26.10 7.59 -15.53
N SER A 353 27.09 6.72 -15.35
CA SER A 353 26.87 5.49 -14.58
C SER A 353 28.02 5.02 -13.70
N LEU A 354 27.67 4.35 -12.60
CA LEU A 354 28.57 3.61 -11.74
C LEU A 354 28.13 2.15 -11.67
N VAL A 355 29.03 1.23 -12.00
CA VAL A 355 28.77 -0.21 -12.02
C VAL A 355 29.52 -0.88 -10.88
N VAL A 356 28.78 -1.51 -9.98
CA VAL A 356 29.29 -2.31 -8.86
C VAL A 356 29.09 -3.80 -9.18
N ASP A 357 30.12 -4.41 -9.73
CA ASP A 357 30.19 -5.80 -10.16
C ASP A 357 29.95 -6.82 -9.04
N PRO A 358 29.76 -8.13 -9.36
CA PRO A 358 29.40 -9.15 -8.37
C PRO A 358 30.30 -9.25 -7.14
N ASN A 359 31.58 -8.96 -7.27
CA ASN A 359 32.55 -8.91 -6.17
C ASN A 359 33.03 -7.48 -5.86
N GLY A 360 32.58 -6.49 -6.62
CA GLY A 360 32.89 -5.08 -6.41
C GLY A 360 32.33 -4.54 -5.09
N VAL A 361 32.99 -3.53 -4.52
CA VAL A 361 32.52 -2.85 -3.29
C VAL A 361 32.78 -1.35 -3.40
N LEU A 362 31.71 -0.56 -3.34
CA LEU A 362 31.78 0.87 -3.08
C LEU A 362 31.66 1.13 -1.57
N LEU A 363 32.64 1.83 -1.01
CA LEU A 363 32.57 2.44 0.31
C LEU A 363 32.55 3.96 0.11
N THR A 364 31.53 4.65 0.59
CA THR A 364 31.37 6.11 0.47
C THR A 364 30.57 6.63 1.67
N ASP A 365 30.86 7.79 2.24
CA ASP A 365 30.06 8.31 3.36
C ASP A 365 28.67 8.74 2.86
N GLU A 366 28.58 9.24 1.62
CA GLU A 366 27.32 9.62 0.95
C GLU A 366 27.33 9.15 -0.51
N LEU A 367 26.19 8.64 -1.00
CA LEU A 367 25.95 8.34 -2.41
C LEU A 367 24.76 9.15 -2.92
N GLU A 368 24.99 10.02 -3.89
CA GLU A 368 23.95 10.73 -4.62
C GLU A 368 23.82 10.22 -6.06
N ILE A 369 22.58 9.93 -6.45
CA ILE A 369 22.19 9.59 -7.81
C ILE A 369 21.22 10.67 -8.28
N ASN A 370 21.72 11.62 -9.08
CA ASN A 370 20.94 12.74 -9.59
C ASN A 370 20.32 12.44 -10.96
N ASP A 371 19.60 13.40 -11.52
CA ASP A 371 18.97 13.30 -12.85
C ASP A 371 19.98 12.84 -13.92
N GLY A 372 19.61 11.79 -14.66
CA GLY A 372 20.46 11.11 -15.64
C GLY A 372 21.66 10.34 -15.07
N GLY A 373 21.78 10.26 -13.74
CA GLY A 373 22.72 9.37 -13.06
C GLY A 373 22.13 7.97 -12.85
N ALA A 374 22.96 6.94 -13.02
CA ALA A 374 22.56 5.56 -12.79
C ALA A 374 23.60 4.76 -12.01
N VAL A 375 23.17 4.05 -10.96
CA VAL A 375 24.01 3.10 -10.23
C VAL A 375 23.49 1.68 -10.47
N ALA A 376 24.35 0.84 -11.03
CA ALA A 376 24.08 -0.57 -11.26
C ALA A 376 24.77 -1.40 -10.18
N VAL A 377 24.04 -2.28 -9.50
CA VAL A 377 24.60 -3.23 -8.53
C VAL A 377 24.35 -4.65 -9.02
N ALA A 378 25.36 -5.51 -9.00
CA ALA A 378 25.27 -6.86 -9.56
C ALA A 378 25.79 -7.96 -8.62
N GLY A 379 25.45 -7.93 -7.32
CA GLY A 379 26.04 -8.82 -6.30
C GLY A 379 25.09 -9.79 -5.61
N SER A 380 25.60 -10.52 -4.60
CA SER A 380 24.78 -11.38 -3.72
C SER A 380 24.24 -10.64 -2.50
N THR A 381 23.31 -11.26 -1.78
CA THR A 381 22.58 -10.68 -0.63
C THR A 381 23.36 -10.65 0.70
N VAL A 382 24.51 -11.34 0.79
CA VAL A 382 25.24 -11.58 2.05
C VAL A 382 26.28 -10.50 2.36
N LEU A 383 26.79 -9.80 1.35
CA LEU A 383 27.83 -8.77 1.49
C LEU A 383 27.28 -7.42 1.04
N SER A 384 27.55 -6.35 1.79
CA SER A 384 27.31 -5.00 1.30
C SER A 384 28.15 -4.77 0.05
N ARG A 385 27.52 -4.21 -0.99
CA ARG A 385 28.17 -3.84 -2.25
C ARG A 385 28.26 -2.34 -2.41
N VAL A 386 27.29 -1.62 -1.86
CA VAL A 386 27.42 -0.22 -1.46
C VAL A 386 27.31 -0.17 0.06
N HIS A 387 28.23 0.52 0.71
CA HIS A 387 28.16 0.81 2.14
C HIS A 387 28.38 2.29 2.35
N THR A 388 27.39 2.93 2.96
CA THR A 388 27.36 4.38 3.15
C THR A 388 26.61 4.77 4.41
N ASP A 389 26.74 6.02 4.82
CA ASP A 389 25.88 6.59 5.85
C ASP A 389 24.56 7.06 5.20
N VAL A 390 24.60 7.62 3.99
CA VAL A 390 23.41 8.15 3.29
C VAL A 390 23.37 7.72 1.81
N VAL A 391 22.22 7.23 1.35
CA VAL A 391 21.91 7.04 -0.08
C VAL A 391 20.78 7.98 -0.48
N ASP A 392 21.03 8.86 -1.43
CA ASP A 392 20.04 9.75 -2.01
C ASP A 392 19.83 9.41 -3.50
N ILE A 393 18.66 8.86 -3.81
CA ILE A 393 18.22 8.65 -5.19
C ILE A 393 17.29 9.79 -5.53
N ASN A 394 17.84 10.85 -6.12
CA ASN A 394 17.09 12.04 -6.45
C ASN A 394 16.22 11.82 -7.69
N ARG A 395 15.28 12.75 -7.92
CA ARG A 395 14.39 12.71 -9.09
C ARG A 395 15.20 12.59 -10.38
N GLY A 396 14.86 11.59 -11.20
CA GLY A 396 15.57 11.26 -12.44
C GLY A 396 16.80 10.37 -12.27
N GLY A 397 17.26 10.16 -11.04
CA GLY A 397 18.28 9.18 -10.70
C GLY A 397 17.75 7.75 -10.66
N VAL A 398 18.60 6.80 -11.04
CA VAL A 398 18.22 5.39 -11.16
C VAL A 398 19.17 4.49 -10.37
N LEU A 399 18.62 3.71 -9.43
CA LEU A 399 19.31 2.57 -8.83
C LEU A 399 18.75 1.28 -9.43
N PHE A 400 19.59 0.39 -9.94
CA PHE A 400 19.10 -0.87 -10.50
C PHE A 400 20.03 -2.07 -10.32
N GLY A 401 19.47 -3.26 -10.50
CA GLY A 401 20.22 -4.52 -10.49
C GLY A 401 19.81 -5.47 -9.35
N HIS A 402 20.78 -6.16 -8.77
CA HIS A 402 20.62 -7.09 -7.65
C HIS A 402 21.83 -7.03 -6.72
N GLY A 403 21.67 -7.39 -5.45
CA GLY A 403 22.70 -7.24 -4.42
C GLY A 403 22.25 -6.31 -3.30
N ARG A 404 23.17 -5.86 -2.45
CA ARG A 404 22.84 -5.08 -1.24
C ARG A 404 23.40 -3.66 -1.31
N VAL A 405 22.51 -2.69 -1.19
CA VAL A 405 22.80 -1.27 -0.94
C VAL A 405 22.48 -0.98 0.52
N ALA A 406 23.47 -0.57 1.29
CA ALA A 406 23.32 -0.33 2.72
C ALA A 406 23.68 1.10 3.11
N GLY A 407 22.78 1.78 3.80
CA GLY A 407 22.87 3.14 4.29
C GLY A 407 22.33 3.23 5.73
N GLU A 408 22.81 4.16 6.55
CA GLU A 408 22.09 4.50 7.79
C GLU A 408 20.74 5.14 7.41
N HIS A 409 20.75 6.03 6.43
CA HIS A 409 19.54 6.57 5.81
C HIS A 409 19.53 6.29 4.29
N LEU A 410 18.38 5.88 3.76
CA LEU A 410 18.17 5.75 2.32
C LEU A 410 16.92 6.54 1.93
N TYR A 411 17.04 7.39 0.92
CA TYR A 411 15.97 8.22 0.40
C TYR A 411 15.78 7.96 -1.10
N ASN A 412 14.55 7.69 -1.52
CA ASN A 412 14.22 7.47 -2.92
C ASN A 412 13.13 8.43 -3.43
N ASN A 413 13.57 9.43 -4.19
CA ASN A 413 12.73 10.33 -4.99
C ASN A 413 12.83 10.02 -6.51
N GLY A 414 13.62 9.01 -6.88
CA GLY A 414 13.90 8.59 -8.24
C GLY A 414 13.30 7.22 -8.55
N THR A 415 14.09 6.35 -9.18
CA THR A 415 13.64 5.01 -9.58
C THR A 415 14.56 3.93 -9.03
N VAL A 416 13.96 2.94 -8.36
CA VAL A 416 14.64 1.69 -7.95
C VAL A 416 14.11 0.53 -8.78
N THR A 417 14.98 -0.15 -9.53
CA THR A 417 14.60 -1.29 -10.37
C THR A 417 15.37 -2.55 -10.01
N ALA A 418 14.69 -3.56 -9.48
CA ALA A 418 15.26 -4.88 -9.28
C ALA A 418 15.39 -5.62 -10.63
N ILE A 419 16.61 -6.00 -10.98
CA ILE A 419 16.95 -6.75 -12.19
C ILE A 419 17.80 -7.95 -11.83
N ASN A 420 17.32 -9.15 -12.18
CA ASN A 420 18.05 -10.39 -12.00
C ASN A 420 18.21 -11.12 -13.35
N PRO A 421 19.30 -10.84 -14.09
CA PRO A 421 19.52 -11.42 -15.40
C PRO A 421 19.81 -12.93 -15.37
N PHE A 422 20.12 -13.50 -14.19
CA PHE A 422 20.51 -14.91 -14.04
C PHE A 422 19.34 -15.84 -13.70
N GLY A 423 18.14 -15.30 -13.49
CA GLY A 423 16.89 -16.08 -13.37
C GLY A 423 16.82 -17.04 -12.19
N ASN A 424 17.70 -16.94 -11.18
CA ASN A 424 17.55 -17.67 -9.93
C ASN A 424 16.78 -16.79 -8.94
N ASP A 425 15.71 -17.29 -8.31
CA ASP A 425 14.90 -16.47 -7.40
C ASP A 425 15.62 -16.09 -6.08
N SER A 426 16.86 -16.55 -5.90
CA SER A 426 17.66 -16.36 -4.68
C SER A 426 18.41 -15.02 -4.57
N THR A 427 18.46 -14.21 -5.62
CA THR A 427 19.11 -12.89 -5.58
C THR A 427 18.08 -11.77 -5.75
N ASN A 428 17.95 -10.94 -4.71
CA ASN A 428 17.16 -9.72 -4.72
C ASN A 428 18.06 -8.48 -4.78
N LEU A 429 17.49 -7.35 -5.22
CA LEU A 429 17.99 -6.05 -4.82
C LEU A 429 17.52 -5.79 -3.39
N ARG A 430 18.43 -5.57 -2.45
CA ARG A 430 18.15 -5.32 -1.05
C ARG A 430 18.56 -3.90 -0.70
N LEU A 431 17.57 -3.08 -0.36
CA LEU A 431 17.76 -1.80 0.31
C LEU A 431 17.82 -2.08 1.82
N HIS A 432 18.91 -1.72 2.48
CA HIS A 432 19.16 -2.14 3.85
C HIS A 432 19.56 -0.97 4.76
N ALA A 433 18.72 -0.66 5.74
CA ALA A 433 19.06 0.28 6.79
C ALA A 433 20.01 -0.36 7.81
N ILE A 434 21.16 0.28 8.05
CA ILE A 434 22.13 -0.12 9.08
C ILE A 434 22.01 0.77 10.32
N ASN A 435 22.63 0.35 11.43
CA ASN A 435 22.73 1.13 12.67
C ASN A 435 21.40 1.58 13.29
N GLY A 436 20.26 1.00 12.87
CA GLY A 436 18.93 1.40 13.32
C GLY A 436 18.41 2.67 12.65
N GLY A 437 18.95 3.05 11.49
CA GLY A 437 18.38 4.11 10.67
C GLY A 437 17.17 3.65 9.85
N THR A 438 16.77 4.43 8.85
CA THR A 438 15.44 4.35 8.21
C THR A 438 15.52 4.41 6.68
N ILE A 439 14.44 3.99 6.03
CA ILE A 439 14.28 4.04 4.58
C ILE A 439 13.07 4.91 4.24
N ASP A 440 13.25 5.91 3.38
CA ASP A 440 12.20 6.68 2.73
C ASP A 440 12.15 6.24 1.25
N LEU A 441 11.00 5.78 0.77
CA LEU A 441 10.87 5.19 -0.56
C LEU A 441 10.26 6.12 -1.61
N ASP A 442 9.80 7.30 -1.20
CA ASP A 442 8.90 8.13 -1.99
C ASP A 442 8.91 9.63 -1.64
N GLY A 443 9.86 10.05 -0.83
CA GLY A 443 10.14 11.45 -0.56
C GLY A 443 9.33 12.03 0.58
N ALA A 444 9.94 12.97 1.30
CA ALA A 444 9.37 13.47 2.53
C ALA A 444 8.02 14.19 2.33
N ALA A 445 7.03 13.81 3.14
CA ALA A 445 5.93 14.68 3.54
C ALA A 445 6.43 15.84 4.42
N SER A 446 7.18 16.80 3.85
CA SER A 446 7.56 18.08 4.49
C SER A 446 8.45 18.04 5.74
N LEU A 447 9.49 17.19 5.81
CA LEU A 447 10.53 17.35 6.83
C LEU A 447 11.79 17.99 6.24
N ALA A 448 11.92 19.30 6.44
CA ALA A 448 13.19 19.98 6.34
C ALA A 448 14.12 19.43 7.44
N LEU A 449 15.02 18.52 7.06
CA LEU A 449 16.12 18.11 7.91
C LEU A 449 17.04 19.31 8.17
N PRO A 450 17.61 19.47 9.39
CA PRO A 450 18.64 20.46 9.63
C PRO A 450 19.87 20.12 8.77
N GLY A 451 20.14 20.93 7.74
CA GLY A 451 21.28 20.76 6.85
C GLY A 451 20.94 20.33 5.41
N SER A 452 19.70 19.93 5.11
CA SER A 452 19.23 19.82 3.71
C SER A 452 18.92 21.22 3.19
N PRO A 453 19.36 21.61 1.97
CA PRO A 453 18.96 22.87 1.37
C PRO A 453 17.44 22.92 1.22
N ALA A 454 16.80 23.59 2.18
CA ALA A 454 15.43 24.04 2.08
C ALA A 454 15.36 25.08 0.96
N ASN A 455 15.16 24.64 -0.30
CA ASN A 455 14.51 25.36 -1.40
C ASN A 455 14.88 24.74 -2.76
N SER A 456 14.25 23.62 -3.09
CA SER A 456 13.81 23.35 -4.46
C SER A 456 12.31 23.15 -4.42
N GLY A 457 11.57 24.25 -4.57
CA GLY A 457 10.12 24.20 -4.69
C GLY A 457 9.74 23.25 -5.83
N GLY A 458 9.11 22.11 -5.50
CA GLY A 458 8.59 21.14 -6.47
C GLY A 458 8.99 19.67 -6.31
N LEU A 459 9.40 19.22 -5.11
CA LEU A 459 9.83 17.83 -4.86
C LEU A 459 8.78 16.96 -4.12
N ASP A 460 7.54 16.97 -4.60
CA ASP A 460 6.71 15.75 -4.53
C ASP A 460 7.12 14.91 -5.73
N GLY A 461 8.06 13.99 -5.54
CA GLY A 461 8.38 12.95 -6.51
C GLY A 461 7.99 11.62 -5.90
N ASP A 462 6.96 10.97 -6.44
CA ASP A 462 6.49 9.66 -5.99
C ASP A 462 7.57 8.61 -6.33
N GLY A 463 8.50 8.39 -5.40
CA GLY A 463 9.59 7.43 -5.59
C GLY A 463 9.05 6.10 -6.13
N THR A 464 9.69 5.60 -7.18
CA THR A 464 9.14 4.50 -7.97
C THR A 464 9.92 3.22 -7.75
N LEU A 465 9.21 2.12 -7.54
CA LEU A 465 9.78 0.79 -7.27
C LEU A 465 9.34 -0.20 -8.35
N TYR A 466 10.30 -0.84 -9.00
CA TYR A 466 10.06 -1.87 -10.02
C TYR A 466 10.68 -3.21 -9.60
N ALA A 467 9.83 -4.18 -9.27
CA ALA A 467 10.19 -5.57 -9.07
C ALA A 467 9.65 -6.43 -10.23
N VAL A 468 10.13 -6.15 -11.45
CA VAL A 468 9.58 -6.76 -12.68
C VAL A 468 10.56 -7.75 -13.30
N LEU A 469 11.85 -7.45 -13.25
CA LEU A 469 12.92 -8.31 -13.78
C LEU A 469 13.72 -9.02 -12.68
N GLY A 470 13.39 -8.76 -11.42
CA GLY A 470 14.01 -9.34 -10.23
C GLY A 470 13.19 -9.03 -8.99
N ASN A 471 13.58 -9.61 -7.86
CA ASN A 471 12.90 -9.40 -6.58
C ASN A 471 13.50 -8.21 -5.83
N LEU A 472 12.67 -7.44 -5.13
CA LEU A 472 13.08 -6.33 -4.28
C LEU A 472 12.88 -6.69 -2.82
N ARG A 473 13.82 -6.33 -1.95
CA ARG A 473 13.70 -6.47 -0.51
C ARG A 473 14.04 -5.15 0.16
N VAL A 474 13.13 -4.67 1.00
CA VAL A 474 13.29 -3.53 1.87
C VAL A 474 13.51 -4.06 3.29
N ASP A 475 14.71 -3.85 3.79
CA ASP A 475 15.17 -4.38 5.06
C ASP A 475 15.58 -3.23 5.98
N GLY A 476 14.59 -2.71 6.69
CA GLY A 476 14.66 -1.53 7.51
C GLY A 476 13.28 -0.89 7.65
N GLN A 477 13.07 -0.18 8.74
CA GLN A 477 11.82 0.52 8.99
C GLN A 477 11.64 1.70 8.01
N LEU A 478 10.44 1.83 7.45
CA LEU A 478 10.10 3.01 6.66
C LEU A 478 10.00 4.25 7.56
N SER A 479 10.53 5.39 7.12
CA SER A 479 10.42 6.67 7.83
C SER A 479 8.99 7.18 7.95
N ASP A 480 8.16 6.85 6.97
CA ASP A 480 6.77 7.27 6.77
C ASP A 480 6.01 6.21 5.95
N ALA A 481 4.76 6.52 5.58
CA ALA A 481 3.96 5.63 4.75
C ALA A 481 4.42 5.73 3.30
N PHE A 482 4.42 4.60 2.58
CA PHE A 482 4.72 4.59 1.16
C PHE A 482 3.55 5.20 0.37
N ASP A 483 3.78 6.40 -0.16
CA ASP A 483 2.94 7.20 -1.04
C ASP A 483 3.42 7.20 -2.51
N GLY A 484 4.39 6.34 -2.85
CA GLY A 484 4.95 6.21 -4.19
C GLY A 484 4.17 5.30 -5.15
N GLU A 485 4.84 4.94 -6.25
CA GLU A 485 4.36 3.93 -7.21
C GLU A 485 5.21 2.66 -7.13
N MET A 486 4.56 1.50 -7.01
CA MET A 486 5.22 0.20 -6.99
C MET A 486 4.60 -0.71 -8.06
N THR A 487 5.45 -1.35 -8.87
CA THR A 487 5.02 -2.38 -9.83
C THR A 487 5.78 -3.68 -9.60
N VAL A 488 5.04 -4.77 -9.42
CA VAL A 488 5.56 -6.13 -9.21
C VAL A 488 5.13 -6.99 -10.40
N GLY A 489 6.09 -7.62 -11.08
CA GLY A 489 5.84 -8.44 -12.26
C GLY A 489 5.57 -9.92 -11.96
N ALA A 490 5.23 -10.66 -13.02
CA ALA A 490 4.96 -12.09 -12.96
C ALA A 490 6.10 -12.90 -12.30
N GLY A 491 5.75 -13.67 -11.27
CA GLY A 491 6.68 -14.51 -10.49
C GLY A 491 7.69 -13.70 -9.67
N ARG A 492 7.45 -12.40 -9.48
CA ARG A 492 8.32 -11.52 -8.69
C ARG A 492 7.66 -11.12 -7.38
N TYR A 493 8.50 -10.66 -6.46
CA TYR A 493 8.03 -10.14 -5.20
C TYR A 493 8.76 -8.88 -4.74
N VAL A 494 8.04 -8.08 -3.95
CA VAL A 494 8.59 -7.08 -3.05
C VAL A 494 8.42 -7.59 -1.62
N GLN A 495 9.52 -7.62 -0.86
CA GLN A 495 9.53 -8.05 0.53
C GLN A 495 9.82 -6.86 1.45
N PHE A 496 8.99 -6.65 2.47
CA PHE A 496 9.27 -5.73 3.58
C PHE A 496 9.55 -6.54 4.85
N ASP A 497 10.70 -6.33 5.48
CA ASP A 497 11.06 -7.07 6.71
C ASP A 497 10.39 -6.50 7.97
N ASP A 498 9.99 -5.21 7.94
CA ASP A 498 9.31 -4.50 9.02
C ASP A 498 7.88 -4.11 8.61
N ALA A 499 6.99 -3.98 9.60
CA ALA A 499 5.60 -3.56 9.34
C ALA A 499 5.57 -2.15 8.76
N TRP A 500 4.70 -1.93 7.78
CA TRP A 500 4.69 -0.70 6.98
C TRP A 500 3.27 -0.28 6.61
N GLN A 501 3.14 1.00 6.22
CA GLN A 501 1.88 1.58 5.82
C GLN A 501 1.96 2.00 4.35
N TYR A 502 0.87 1.77 3.61
CA TYR A 502 0.65 2.24 2.25
C TYR A 502 -0.41 3.35 2.28
N GLY A 503 -0.04 4.54 1.80
CA GLY A 503 -0.88 5.73 1.83
C GLY A 503 -0.84 6.49 3.17
N SER A 504 -0.51 7.79 3.16
CA SER A 504 -0.51 8.66 4.36
C SER A 504 -1.77 9.54 4.45
N ASP A 505 -2.13 10.26 3.37
CA ASP A 505 -3.24 11.21 3.37
C ASP A 505 -3.99 11.36 2.02
N ALA A 506 -5.14 12.04 2.04
CA ALA A 506 -6.05 12.14 0.89
C ALA A 506 -5.52 12.95 -0.31
N THR A 507 -4.40 13.66 -0.16
CA THR A 507 -3.77 14.44 -1.25
C THR A 507 -2.82 13.59 -2.08
N LYS A 508 -2.33 12.48 -1.52
CA LYS A 508 -1.51 11.50 -2.20
C LYS A 508 -2.37 10.47 -2.93
N HIS A 509 -1.87 9.99 -4.07
CA HIS A 509 -2.57 9.01 -4.91
C HIS A 509 -1.65 7.83 -5.23
N PRO A 510 -1.16 7.11 -4.19
CA PRO A 510 -0.17 6.07 -4.40
C PRO A 510 -0.77 4.88 -5.14
N VAL A 511 0.08 4.10 -5.78
CA VAL A 511 -0.34 2.96 -6.63
C VAL A 511 0.53 1.74 -6.39
N ILE A 512 -0.11 0.58 -6.18
CA ILE A 512 0.54 -0.73 -6.26
C ILE A 512 -0.04 -1.48 -7.47
N ASN A 513 0.80 -1.84 -8.43
CA ASN A 513 0.45 -2.70 -9.56
C ASN A 513 1.00 -4.10 -9.32
N LEU A 514 0.11 -5.08 -9.18
CA LEU A 514 0.42 -6.51 -9.11
C LEU A 514 0.16 -7.13 -10.49
N ASP A 515 1.17 -7.07 -11.36
CA ASP A 515 1.13 -7.54 -12.75
C ASP A 515 1.63 -8.99 -12.84
N GLY A 516 0.82 -9.89 -12.31
CA GLY A 516 1.10 -11.32 -12.21
C GLY A 516 1.02 -12.07 -13.54
N GLY A 517 1.51 -13.32 -13.51
CA GLY A 517 1.32 -14.26 -14.62
C GLY A 517 -0.11 -14.80 -14.69
N ASN A 518 -0.33 -15.76 -15.59
CA ASN A 518 -1.63 -16.42 -15.76
C ASN A 518 -1.82 -17.65 -14.85
N THR A 519 -0.86 -17.92 -13.96
CA THR A 519 -0.90 -19.04 -13.01
C THR A 519 -0.47 -18.56 -11.63
N GLU A 520 -0.99 -19.18 -10.58
CA GLU A 520 -0.67 -18.82 -9.20
C GLU A 520 0.84 -18.87 -8.85
N PRO A 521 1.65 -19.86 -9.32
CA PRO A 521 3.10 -19.82 -9.09
C PRO A 521 3.80 -18.58 -9.67
N ASP A 522 3.19 -17.94 -10.68
CA ASP A 522 3.70 -16.72 -11.31
C ASP A 522 3.07 -15.46 -10.68
N ALA A 523 2.55 -15.54 -9.46
CA ALA A 523 1.89 -14.39 -8.83
C ALA A 523 2.87 -13.23 -8.54
N ALA A 524 2.44 -12.01 -8.86
CA ALA A 524 3.09 -10.78 -8.41
C ALA A 524 2.78 -10.58 -6.91
N SER A 525 3.81 -10.66 -6.07
CA SER A 525 3.61 -10.87 -4.63
C SER A 525 4.17 -9.74 -3.75
N VAL A 526 3.40 -9.33 -2.75
CA VAL A 526 3.89 -8.55 -1.61
C VAL A 526 4.03 -9.49 -0.41
N VAL A 527 5.22 -9.55 0.18
CA VAL A 527 5.57 -10.54 1.21
C VAL A 527 6.32 -9.91 2.39
N GLY A 528 6.42 -10.64 3.50
CA GLY A 528 7.23 -10.28 4.67
C GLY A 528 6.39 -9.91 5.88
N ALA A 529 6.57 -8.70 6.40
CA ALA A 529 5.83 -8.18 7.53
C ALA A 529 4.42 -7.68 7.16
N ALA A 530 3.62 -7.33 8.17
CA ALA A 530 2.26 -6.87 7.97
C ALA A 530 2.20 -5.50 7.27
N MET A 531 1.23 -5.34 6.37
CA MET A 531 0.92 -4.08 5.68
C MET A 531 -0.38 -3.49 6.21
N THR A 532 -0.41 -2.18 6.44
CA THR A 532 -1.66 -1.41 6.55
C THR A 532 -1.88 -0.59 5.29
N ALA A 533 -2.84 -0.97 4.45
CA ALA A 533 -3.28 -0.20 3.29
C ALA A 533 -4.32 0.84 3.74
N ALA A 534 -3.85 2.03 4.09
CA ALA A 534 -4.69 3.11 4.57
C ALA A 534 -5.51 3.77 3.44
N ARG A 535 -4.88 3.94 2.27
CA ARG A 535 -5.50 4.54 1.08
C ARG A 535 -4.63 4.34 -0.15
N GLY A 536 -5.23 4.50 -1.33
CA GLY A 536 -4.53 4.38 -2.61
C GLY A 536 -5.15 3.30 -3.50
N ARG A 537 -4.57 3.13 -4.69
CA ARG A 537 -5.05 2.18 -5.69
C ARG A 537 -4.18 0.93 -5.76
N ILE A 538 -4.80 -0.24 -5.59
CA ILE A 538 -4.16 -1.54 -5.83
C ILE A 538 -4.74 -2.13 -7.11
N ASN A 539 -3.96 -2.16 -8.18
CA ASN A 539 -4.33 -2.78 -9.44
C ASN A 539 -3.81 -4.22 -9.48
N VAL A 540 -4.64 -5.15 -9.94
CA VAL A 540 -4.29 -6.56 -10.08
C VAL A 540 -4.58 -7.01 -11.50
N ASP A 541 -3.54 -7.36 -12.26
CA ASP A 541 -3.62 -8.00 -13.57
C ASP A 541 -2.93 -9.37 -13.50
N GLY A 542 -3.58 -10.42 -14.01
CA GLY A 542 -3.15 -11.80 -13.72
C GLY A 542 -3.29 -12.16 -12.23
N PHE A 543 -2.36 -12.95 -11.70
CA PHE A 543 -2.35 -13.36 -10.28
C PHE A 543 -1.55 -12.38 -9.41
N GLY A 544 -2.21 -11.60 -8.56
CA GLY A 544 -1.61 -10.81 -7.48
C GLY A 544 -1.74 -11.52 -6.14
N ARG A 545 -0.78 -11.33 -5.23
CA ARG A 545 -0.76 -12.02 -3.93
C ARG A 545 -0.28 -11.11 -2.79
N PHE A 546 -1.01 -11.12 -1.69
CA PHE A 546 -0.52 -10.69 -0.37
C PHE A 546 -0.22 -11.92 0.47
N ALA A 547 1.06 -12.24 0.65
CA ALA A 547 1.50 -13.43 1.38
C ALA A 547 1.57 -13.23 2.91
N SER A 548 1.26 -12.02 3.37
CA SER A 548 1.46 -11.57 4.75
C SER A 548 0.22 -10.81 5.20
N HIS A 549 0.09 -10.60 6.52
CA HIS A 549 -1.10 -9.97 7.07
C HIS A 549 -1.34 -8.58 6.45
N VAL A 550 -2.58 -8.29 6.05
CA VAL A 550 -2.96 -7.00 5.46
C VAL A 550 -4.21 -6.42 6.14
N ASN A 551 -4.13 -5.15 6.53
CA ASN A 551 -5.29 -4.36 6.92
C ASN A 551 -5.68 -3.45 5.75
N PHE A 552 -6.90 -3.58 5.24
CA PHE A 552 -7.49 -2.70 4.24
C PHE A 552 -8.41 -1.68 4.91
N GLU A 553 -8.05 -0.41 4.87
CA GLU A 553 -8.83 0.69 5.46
C GLU A 553 -9.78 1.32 4.43
N GLU A 554 -10.69 2.20 4.87
CA GLU A 554 -11.75 2.77 4.04
C GLU A 554 -11.28 3.49 2.76
N GLY A 555 -10.05 4.00 2.76
CA GLY A 555 -9.50 4.80 1.67
C GLY A 555 -8.90 3.99 0.51
N VAL A 556 -8.86 2.65 0.62
CA VAL A 556 -8.23 1.80 -0.39
C VAL A 556 -9.21 1.47 -1.54
N ASP A 557 -8.68 1.44 -2.76
CA ASP A 557 -9.39 1.08 -3.98
C ASP A 557 -8.69 -0.09 -4.68
N VAL A 558 -9.24 -1.29 -4.52
CA VAL A 558 -8.74 -2.53 -5.11
C VAL A 558 -9.45 -2.79 -6.44
N GLN A 559 -8.68 -2.88 -7.51
CA GLN A 559 -9.17 -3.07 -8.88
C GLN A 559 -8.62 -4.38 -9.45
N ILE A 560 -9.47 -5.38 -9.62
CA ILE A 560 -9.06 -6.70 -10.14
C ILE A 560 -9.52 -6.85 -11.60
N ALA A 561 -8.53 -6.95 -12.50
CA ALA A 561 -8.76 -7.06 -13.95
C ALA A 561 -9.53 -8.33 -14.32
N GLN A 562 -10.09 -8.35 -15.52
CA GLN A 562 -10.85 -9.51 -16.00
C GLN A 562 -9.97 -10.77 -16.06
N GLY A 563 -10.36 -11.82 -15.34
CA GLY A 563 -9.60 -13.06 -15.23
C GLY A 563 -8.41 -13.00 -14.27
N GLY A 564 -8.16 -11.84 -13.64
CA GLY A 564 -7.17 -11.70 -12.57
C GLY A 564 -7.65 -12.26 -11.24
N TYR A 565 -6.70 -12.56 -10.36
CA TYR A 565 -6.91 -13.07 -9.01
C TYR A 565 -6.11 -12.23 -8.02
N LEU A 566 -6.74 -11.78 -6.94
CA LEU A 566 -6.04 -11.31 -5.75
C LEU A 566 -6.11 -12.39 -4.67
N LEU A 567 -4.97 -12.96 -4.32
CA LEU A 567 -4.82 -14.01 -3.31
C LEU A 567 -4.44 -13.39 -1.96
N LEU A 568 -5.20 -13.71 -0.92
CA LEU A 568 -4.90 -13.35 0.47
C LEU A 568 -4.44 -14.60 1.24
N ASP A 569 -3.17 -14.97 1.08
CA ASP A 569 -2.56 -16.12 1.80
C ASP A 569 -2.26 -15.77 3.27
N GLY A 570 -1.99 -14.49 3.54
CA GLY A 570 -1.93 -13.96 4.90
C GLY A 570 -3.33 -13.61 5.42
N THR A 571 -3.51 -13.56 6.74
CA THR A 571 -4.78 -13.11 7.31
C THR A 571 -5.09 -11.68 6.87
N ALA A 572 -6.37 -11.33 6.73
CA ALA A 572 -6.76 -9.98 6.32
C ALA A 572 -7.79 -9.35 7.25
N THR A 573 -7.71 -8.03 7.42
CA THR A 573 -8.74 -7.23 8.09
C THR A 573 -9.35 -6.26 7.08
N LEU A 574 -10.66 -6.28 6.90
CA LEU A 574 -11.41 -5.36 6.05
C LEU A 574 -12.12 -4.33 6.93
N ARG A 575 -11.62 -3.09 6.88
CA ARG A 575 -12.22 -1.89 7.49
C ARG A 575 -12.77 -0.98 6.40
N GLY A 576 -13.59 -1.56 5.52
CA GLY A 576 -14.13 -0.88 4.35
C GLY A 576 -13.24 -1.04 3.12
N GLY A 577 -13.16 0.02 2.33
CA GLY A 577 -12.50 0.04 1.03
C GLY A 577 -13.46 -0.27 -0.12
N ASN A 578 -12.99 -0.04 -1.35
CA ASN A 578 -13.69 -0.40 -2.57
C ASN A 578 -12.99 -1.60 -3.23
N TYR A 579 -13.73 -2.67 -3.52
CA TYR A 579 -13.20 -3.85 -4.23
C TYR A 579 -14.02 -4.02 -5.48
N ALA A 580 -13.45 -3.67 -6.63
CA ALA A 580 -14.17 -3.61 -7.89
C ALA A 580 -13.42 -4.28 -9.03
N GLY A 581 -14.16 -4.66 -10.07
CA GLY A 581 -13.57 -5.21 -11.30
C GLY A 581 -14.26 -6.47 -11.78
N ARG A 582 -13.57 -7.22 -12.65
CA ARG A 582 -14.12 -8.43 -13.30
C ARG A 582 -13.28 -9.68 -13.01
N GLY A 583 -12.41 -9.61 -12.02
CA GLY A 583 -11.61 -10.73 -11.53
C GLY A 583 -12.18 -11.39 -10.28
N THR A 584 -11.31 -12.10 -9.58
CA THR A 584 -11.61 -12.87 -8.36
C THR A 584 -10.78 -12.37 -7.19
N LEU A 585 -11.42 -12.16 -6.03
CA LEU A 585 -10.72 -12.02 -4.75
C LEU A 585 -10.81 -13.36 -4.02
N ARG A 586 -9.68 -13.91 -3.56
CA ARG A 586 -9.61 -15.21 -2.89
C ARG A 586 -9.08 -15.09 -1.47
N PHE A 587 -9.75 -15.72 -0.53
CA PHE A 587 -9.37 -15.81 0.88
C PHE A 587 -8.71 -17.18 1.12
N ASP A 588 -7.38 -17.21 1.14
CA ASP A 588 -6.61 -18.42 1.45
C ASP A 588 -6.24 -18.49 2.96
N SER A 589 -6.70 -17.50 3.75
CA SER A 589 -6.49 -17.38 5.20
C SER A 589 -7.70 -16.74 5.88
N ASP A 590 -7.63 -16.59 7.20
CA ASP A 590 -8.71 -15.97 7.99
C ASP A 590 -8.91 -14.49 7.62
N VAL A 591 -10.17 -14.08 7.49
CA VAL A 591 -10.58 -12.71 7.19
C VAL A 591 -11.49 -12.16 8.28
N LEU A 592 -11.12 -11.01 8.83
CA LEU A 592 -11.93 -10.24 9.78
C LEU A 592 -12.53 -9.02 9.08
N VAL A 593 -13.82 -8.78 9.25
CA VAL A 593 -14.54 -7.60 8.74
C VAL A 593 -14.98 -6.77 9.95
N GLU A 594 -14.34 -5.61 10.15
CA GLU A 594 -14.62 -4.71 11.29
C GLU A 594 -15.44 -3.48 10.87
N GLU A 595 -15.47 -3.15 9.57
CA GLU A 595 -16.32 -2.07 9.04
C GLU A 595 -17.08 -2.49 7.78
N ASN A 596 -18.09 -1.69 7.42
CA ASN A 596 -18.97 -1.98 6.29
C ASN A 596 -18.16 -2.08 4.99
N THR A 597 -18.18 -3.26 4.39
CA THR A 597 -17.36 -3.59 3.22
C THR A 597 -18.26 -4.05 2.07
N VAL A 598 -18.02 -3.52 0.87
CA VAL A 598 -18.72 -3.91 -0.36
C VAL A 598 -17.71 -4.49 -1.34
N ILE A 599 -17.98 -5.71 -1.80
CA ILE A 599 -17.20 -6.40 -2.83
C ILE A 599 -18.04 -6.49 -4.09
N ASP A 600 -17.61 -5.83 -5.17
CA ASP A 600 -18.28 -5.76 -6.48
C ASP A 600 -17.37 -6.35 -7.58
N LEU A 601 -17.31 -7.68 -7.62
CA LEU A 601 -16.38 -8.45 -8.44
C LEU A 601 -17.11 -9.49 -9.29
N ALA A 602 -16.40 -10.14 -10.22
CA ALA A 602 -16.98 -11.28 -10.92
C ALA A 602 -17.18 -12.46 -9.95
N SER A 603 -16.20 -12.70 -9.08
CA SER A 603 -16.25 -13.69 -8.01
C SER A 603 -15.51 -13.22 -6.78
N VAL A 604 -15.95 -13.69 -5.63
CA VAL A 604 -15.12 -13.83 -4.43
C VAL A 604 -15.01 -15.33 -4.17
N ASP A 605 -13.88 -15.79 -3.67
CA ASP A 605 -13.66 -17.17 -3.22
C ASP A 605 -13.37 -17.08 -1.72
N LEU A 606 -14.33 -17.53 -0.90
CA LEU A 606 -14.32 -17.30 0.55
C LEU A 606 -13.54 -18.37 1.33
N ASP A 607 -13.27 -19.52 0.72
CA ASP A 607 -12.61 -20.68 1.33
C ASP A 607 -11.33 -21.15 0.62
N GLY A 608 -10.97 -20.51 -0.49
CA GLY A 608 -9.68 -20.71 -1.14
C GLY A 608 -9.60 -22.02 -1.92
N ASP A 609 -8.39 -22.41 -2.32
CA ASP A 609 -8.20 -23.57 -3.23
C ASP A 609 -8.37 -24.94 -2.54
N THR A 610 -8.42 -24.99 -1.21
CA THR A 610 -8.62 -26.22 -0.45
C THR A 610 -10.02 -26.24 0.13
N GLY A 611 -10.98 -26.81 -0.61
CA GLY A 611 -12.36 -27.03 -0.15
C GLY A 611 -12.45 -27.89 1.12
N GLY A 612 -12.17 -27.27 2.26
CA GLY A 612 -12.10 -27.83 3.60
C GLY A 612 -12.13 -26.68 4.62
N PRO A 613 -12.40 -26.98 5.91
CA PRO A 613 -12.82 -26.00 6.92
C PRO A 613 -11.68 -25.07 7.43
N GLY A 614 -10.68 -24.77 6.61
CA GLY A 614 -9.43 -24.12 7.00
C GLY A 614 -9.51 -22.60 7.13
N THR A 615 -10.46 -21.93 6.47
CA THR A 615 -10.59 -20.48 6.53
C THR A 615 -11.81 -20.06 7.35
N THR A 616 -11.62 -19.03 8.17
CA THR A 616 -12.67 -18.39 8.93
C THR A 616 -12.89 -16.97 8.43
N THR A 617 -14.11 -16.65 8.00
CA THR A 617 -14.54 -15.27 7.78
C THR A 617 -15.38 -14.82 8.97
N THR A 618 -14.96 -13.74 9.64
CA THR A 618 -15.66 -13.19 10.81
C THR A 618 -16.11 -11.76 10.54
N LEU A 619 -17.40 -11.49 10.71
CA LEU A 619 -17.96 -10.14 10.76
C LEU A 619 -18.13 -9.75 12.23
N ASP A 620 -17.51 -8.67 12.67
CA ASP A 620 -17.66 -8.12 14.03
C ASP A 620 -18.30 -6.73 13.97
N ASN A 621 -19.59 -6.66 14.30
CA ASN A 621 -20.43 -5.47 14.21
C ASN A 621 -20.37 -4.74 12.84
N ALA A 622 -20.21 -5.48 11.75
CA ALA A 622 -20.00 -4.95 10.41
C ALA A 622 -20.89 -5.61 9.35
N ARG A 623 -21.21 -4.86 8.27
CA ARG A 623 -21.89 -5.42 7.09
C ARG A 623 -20.90 -5.83 6.02
N LEU A 624 -20.95 -7.08 5.57
CA LEU A 624 -20.30 -7.52 4.33
C LEU A 624 -21.36 -7.66 3.22
N THR A 625 -21.21 -6.89 2.15
CA THR A 625 -22.08 -7.00 0.96
C THR A 625 -21.28 -7.54 -0.22
N LEU A 626 -21.71 -8.69 -0.74
CA LEU A 626 -21.10 -9.33 -1.91
C LEU A 626 -22.03 -9.12 -3.12
N ASN A 627 -21.61 -8.33 -4.10
CA ASN A 627 -22.25 -8.20 -5.40
C ASN A 627 -21.40 -8.99 -6.41
N VAL A 628 -21.67 -10.29 -6.54
CA VAL A 628 -20.81 -11.21 -7.31
C VAL A 628 -21.63 -12.17 -8.14
N ALA A 629 -21.04 -12.87 -9.11
CA ALA A 629 -21.74 -13.97 -9.78
C ALA A 629 -21.74 -15.26 -8.95
N ARG A 630 -20.76 -15.40 -8.05
CA ARG A 630 -20.45 -16.61 -7.28
C ARG A 630 -19.46 -16.30 -6.15
N ILE A 631 -19.45 -17.16 -5.14
CA ILE A 631 -18.73 -17.04 -3.86
C ILE A 631 -17.57 -18.05 -3.69
N ASP A 632 -17.19 -18.70 -4.78
CA ASP A 632 -16.14 -19.72 -4.85
C ASP A 632 -15.28 -19.43 -6.10
N SER A 633 -14.23 -20.19 -6.37
CA SER A 633 -13.26 -20.03 -7.46
C SER A 633 -13.75 -20.48 -8.85
N PRO A 634 -13.51 -19.72 -9.94
CA PRO A 634 -14.04 -20.03 -11.29
C PRO A 634 -13.85 -21.49 -11.72
N GLY A 635 -14.96 -22.19 -11.96
CA GLY A 635 -14.96 -23.60 -12.35
C GLY A 635 -15.21 -24.59 -11.21
N ALA A 636 -15.18 -24.14 -9.95
CA ALA A 636 -15.63 -24.91 -8.80
C ALA A 636 -17.16 -24.89 -8.65
N ALA A 637 -17.68 -25.70 -7.71
CA ALA A 637 -19.05 -25.54 -7.24
C ALA A 637 -19.23 -24.12 -6.65
N ASN A 638 -20.45 -23.66 -6.42
CA ASN A 638 -20.65 -22.37 -5.76
C ASN A 638 -20.92 -22.61 -4.27
N ARG A 639 -19.89 -23.03 -3.53
CA ARG A 639 -20.02 -23.48 -2.14
C ARG A 639 -19.08 -22.71 -1.24
N PHE A 640 -19.44 -22.63 0.03
CA PHE A 640 -18.54 -22.23 1.11
C PHE A 640 -18.49 -23.35 2.15
N ASP A 641 -17.31 -23.92 2.37
CA ASP A 641 -17.06 -25.03 3.28
C ASP A 641 -16.20 -24.67 4.51
N GLY A 642 -15.79 -23.39 4.61
CA GLY A 642 -15.17 -22.78 5.77
C GLY A 642 -16.13 -22.44 6.91
N VAL A 643 -15.66 -21.58 7.83
CA VAL A 643 -16.44 -21.07 8.96
C VAL A 643 -16.84 -19.61 8.72
N MET A 644 -18.13 -19.30 8.80
CA MET A 644 -18.67 -17.94 8.71
C MET A 644 -19.21 -17.51 10.08
N ASN A 645 -18.58 -16.55 10.73
CA ASN A 645 -19.05 -15.98 11.98
C ASN A 645 -19.70 -14.61 11.73
N VAL A 646 -20.98 -14.46 12.09
CA VAL A 646 -21.70 -13.19 12.00
C VAL A 646 -22.00 -12.73 13.43
N ASN A 647 -21.13 -11.87 13.98
CA ASN A 647 -21.12 -11.52 15.40
C ASN A 647 -21.57 -10.07 15.64
N GLY A 648 -22.46 -9.86 16.60
CA GLY A 648 -22.75 -8.53 17.12
C GLY A 648 -24.03 -7.89 16.57
N LEU A 649 -24.37 -6.71 17.10
CA LEU A 649 -25.70 -6.09 16.93
C LEU A 649 -25.94 -5.57 15.52
N PHE A 650 -24.88 -5.14 14.82
CA PHE A 650 -24.98 -4.49 13.51
C PHE A 650 -24.48 -5.37 12.37
N SER A 651 -24.13 -6.62 12.65
CA SER A 651 -23.57 -7.52 11.65
C SER A 651 -24.61 -8.00 10.67
N GLN A 652 -24.23 -8.03 9.39
CA GLN A 652 -25.08 -8.51 8.32
C GLN A 652 -24.23 -9.03 7.15
N LEU A 653 -24.44 -10.29 6.79
CA LEU A 653 -23.95 -10.88 5.56
C LEU A 653 -25.03 -10.72 4.47
N ASN A 654 -24.71 -9.96 3.41
CA ASN A 654 -25.62 -9.76 2.27
C ASN A 654 -24.98 -10.33 1.00
N VAL A 655 -25.45 -11.48 0.54
CA VAL A 655 -24.91 -12.15 -0.65
C VAL A 655 -25.84 -11.93 -1.83
N ARG A 656 -25.43 -11.12 -2.81
CA ARG A 656 -26.23 -10.81 -4.01
C ARG A 656 -25.57 -11.43 -5.23
N LEU A 657 -26.12 -12.58 -5.63
CA LEU A 657 -25.69 -13.25 -6.85
C LEU A 657 -26.29 -12.56 -8.07
N SER A 658 -25.48 -12.40 -9.12
CA SER A 658 -25.88 -11.67 -10.35
C SER A 658 -27.10 -12.25 -11.09
N SER A 659 -27.46 -13.50 -10.84
CA SER A 659 -28.65 -14.15 -11.38
C SER A 659 -29.76 -14.20 -10.33
N ALA A 660 -30.96 -13.75 -10.70
CA ALA A 660 -32.10 -13.61 -9.79
C ALA A 660 -32.50 -14.91 -9.08
N ASN A 661 -32.23 -16.07 -9.69
CA ASN A 661 -32.57 -17.39 -9.15
C ASN A 661 -31.33 -18.21 -8.74
N ALA A 662 -30.15 -17.59 -8.67
CA ALA A 662 -28.96 -18.28 -8.22
C ALA A 662 -29.00 -18.53 -6.71
N SER A 663 -28.42 -19.65 -6.31
CA SER A 663 -28.13 -19.99 -4.92
C SER A 663 -26.64 -20.20 -4.71
N TRP A 664 -26.24 -20.15 -3.45
CA TRP A 664 -24.93 -20.56 -3.00
C TRP A 664 -25.07 -21.61 -1.89
N GLY A 665 -24.15 -22.57 -1.88
CA GLY A 665 -24.14 -23.64 -0.89
C GLY A 665 -23.36 -23.23 0.35
N MET A 666 -23.93 -23.45 1.52
CA MET A 666 -23.23 -23.36 2.79
C MET A 666 -22.99 -24.78 3.30
N ASN A 667 -21.80 -25.32 3.03
CA ASN A 667 -21.38 -26.68 3.33
C ASN A 667 -20.60 -26.78 4.65
N GLY A 668 -20.01 -25.66 5.09
CA GLY A 668 -19.23 -25.56 6.32
C GLY A 668 -20.08 -25.18 7.52
N GLU A 669 -19.56 -24.30 8.37
CA GLU A 669 -20.22 -23.86 9.60
C GLU A 669 -20.63 -22.39 9.50
N LEU A 670 -21.93 -22.10 9.64
CA LEU A 670 -22.47 -20.74 9.72
C LEU A 670 -22.91 -20.45 11.14
N ASN A 671 -22.27 -19.49 11.78
CA ASN A 671 -22.56 -19.04 13.14
C ASN A 671 -23.26 -17.68 13.10
N LEU A 672 -24.56 -17.67 13.43
CA LEU A 672 -25.37 -16.46 13.54
C LEU A 672 -25.49 -16.05 15.01
N ASN A 673 -24.54 -15.24 15.48
CA ASN A 673 -24.43 -14.81 16.87
C ASN A 673 -25.10 -13.45 17.06
N GLY A 674 -26.43 -13.48 17.05
CA GLY A 674 -27.31 -12.34 17.18
C GLY A 674 -27.33 -11.75 18.59
N SER A 675 -28.00 -10.61 18.73
CA SER A 675 -28.15 -9.93 20.03
C SER A 675 -29.48 -10.27 20.70
N ALA A 676 -29.74 -9.71 21.88
CA ALA A 676 -31.07 -9.78 22.50
C ALA A 676 -32.16 -9.05 21.70
N LEU A 677 -31.77 -8.16 20.77
CA LEU A 677 -32.67 -7.54 19.80
C LEU A 677 -32.58 -8.30 18.47
N PRO A 678 -33.73 -8.59 17.84
CA PRO A 678 -33.75 -9.25 16.55
C PRO A 678 -33.16 -8.33 15.47
N GLY A 679 -32.27 -8.89 14.65
CA GLY A 679 -31.66 -8.21 13.50
C GLY A 679 -31.47 -9.17 12.32
N VAL A 680 -31.50 -8.64 11.10
CA VAL A 680 -31.22 -9.43 9.89
C VAL A 680 -29.71 -9.64 9.78
N LEU A 681 -29.27 -10.88 10.04
CA LEU A 681 -27.87 -11.26 9.95
C LEU A 681 -27.54 -11.88 8.58
N LEU A 682 -28.52 -12.45 7.89
CA LEU A 682 -28.35 -13.06 6.57
C LEU A 682 -29.41 -12.54 5.59
N ASP A 683 -28.97 -12.02 4.45
CA ASP A 683 -29.82 -11.38 3.43
C ASP A 683 -29.29 -11.67 2.01
N GLY A 684 -30.16 -11.50 1.00
CA GLY A 684 -29.81 -11.61 -0.41
C GLY A 684 -30.33 -12.88 -1.11
N SER A 685 -29.51 -13.48 -1.95
CA SER A 685 -29.81 -14.67 -2.75
C SER A 685 -30.01 -15.93 -1.88
N ARG A 686 -30.76 -16.91 -2.42
CA ARG A 686 -31.06 -18.18 -1.75
C ARG A 686 -29.81 -18.89 -1.24
N VAL A 687 -29.90 -19.46 -0.04
CA VAL A 687 -28.84 -20.23 0.61
C VAL A 687 -29.23 -21.69 0.72
N ASP A 688 -28.42 -22.57 0.12
CA ASP A 688 -28.57 -24.01 0.23
C ASP A 688 -27.69 -24.49 1.41
N MET A 689 -28.28 -24.60 2.61
CA MET A 689 -27.59 -24.97 3.86
C MET A 689 -27.44 -26.48 3.97
N THR A 690 -26.27 -27.01 3.63
CA THR A 690 -25.96 -28.45 3.74
C THR A 690 -25.01 -28.79 4.89
N GLY A 691 -24.31 -27.79 5.42
CA GLY A 691 -23.44 -27.89 6.59
C GLY A 691 -24.18 -27.62 7.90
N GLN A 692 -23.46 -27.02 8.86
CA GLN A 692 -23.98 -26.72 10.20
C GLN A 692 -24.40 -25.24 10.32
N LEU A 693 -25.59 -24.99 10.83
CA LEU A 693 -26.08 -23.66 11.22
C LEU A 693 -26.19 -23.58 12.74
N ASN A 694 -25.33 -22.79 13.38
CA ASN A 694 -25.45 -22.50 14.80
C ASN A 694 -26.06 -21.11 14.99
N VAL A 695 -27.02 -21.03 15.90
CA VAL A 695 -27.67 -19.77 16.26
C VAL A 695 -27.51 -19.54 17.74
N ASP A 696 -27.03 -18.35 18.08
CA ASP A 696 -26.97 -17.83 19.44
C ASP A 696 -27.64 -16.45 19.45
N GLY A 697 -28.39 -16.15 20.51
CA GLY A 697 -29.23 -14.95 20.57
C GLY A 697 -30.33 -14.94 19.50
N ARG A 698 -30.76 -13.74 19.08
CA ARG A 698 -31.87 -13.57 18.12
C ARG A 698 -31.36 -13.14 16.75
N SER A 699 -31.55 -14.01 15.76
CA SER A 699 -30.99 -13.86 14.42
C SER A 699 -32.08 -14.01 13.37
N TRP A 700 -32.23 -13.04 12.47
CA TRP A 700 -33.17 -13.10 11.34
C TRP A 700 -32.46 -13.41 10.03
N VAL A 701 -33.08 -14.28 9.24
CA VAL A 701 -32.70 -14.65 7.89
C VAL A 701 -33.76 -14.13 6.94
N SER A 702 -33.37 -13.23 6.03
CA SER A 702 -34.25 -12.69 4.99
C SER A 702 -34.09 -13.36 3.63
N ALA A 703 -32.97 -14.08 3.42
CA ALA A 703 -32.75 -14.88 2.23
C ALA A 703 -33.57 -16.17 2.28
N ASP A 704 -34.04 -16.65 1.13
CA ASP A 704 -34.62 -17.99 1.03
C ASP A 704 -33.62 -19.03 1.57
N LEU A 705 -34.09 -19.93 2.42
CA LEU A 705 -33.24 -20.86 3.17
C LEU A 705 -33.69 -22.30 2.88
N GLU A 706 -32.84 -23.08 2.23
CA GLU A 706 -33.07 -24.51 1.95
C GLU A 706 -32.16 -25.34 2.87
N VAL A 707 -32.70 -25.87 3.95
CA VAL A 707 -31.93 -26.56 5.00
C VAL A 707 -31.93 -28.06 4.75
N SER A 708 -30.77 -28.63 4.48
CA SER A 708 -30.52 -30.07 4.40
C SER A 708 -29.59 -30.60 5.49
N GLY A 709 -28.83 -29.73 6.15
CA GLY A 709 -27.88 -30.05 7.21
C GLY A 709 -28.41 -29.86 8.63
N ASP A 710 -27.50 -29.72 9.59
CA ASP A 710 -27.81 -29.62 11.01
C ASP A 710 -28.01 -28.16 11.45
N VAL A 711 -29.02 -27.90 12.28
CA VAL A 711 -29.29 -26.61 12.91
C VAL A 711 -29.29 -26.75 14.43
N ALA A 712 -28.50 -25.93 15.11
CA ALA A 712 -28.41 -25.90 16.57
C ALA A 712 -28.85 -24.54 17.13
N LEU A 713 -29.84 -24.54 18.02
CA LEU A 713 -30.31 -23.35 18.74
C LEU A 713 -29.85 -23.43 20.21
N HIS A 714 -28.86 -22.63 20.59
CA HIS A 714 -28.03 -22.91 21.77
C HIS A 714 -28.71 -22.77 23.14
N ASP A 715 -29.68 -21.89 23.31
CA ASP A 715 -30.37 -21.69 24.59
C ASP A 715 -31.85 -21.30 24.45
N GLN A 716 -32.57 -21.23 25.57
CA GLN A 716 -33.99 -20.86 25.61
C GLN A 716 -34.31 -19.44 25.13
N ALA A 717 -33.31 -18.56 25.06
CA ALA A 717 -33.47 -17.20 24.55
C ALA A 717 -33.20 -17.11 23.04
N THR A 718 -32.63 -18.17 22.45
CA THR A 718 -32.23 -18.23 21.05
C THR A 718 -33.44 -18.26 20.13
N GLU A 719 -33.37 -17.46 19.07
CA GLU A 719 -34.41 -17.33 18.06
C GLU A 719 -33.80 -17.35 16.66
N LEU A 720 -34.13 -18.38 15.87
CA LEU A 720 -33.94 -18.35 14.42
C LEU A 720 -35.23 -17.81 13.78
N GLY A 721 -35.17 -16.57 13.31
CA GLY A 721 -36.29 -15.91 12.64
C GLY A 721 -36.21 -16.02 11.12
N LEU A 722 -37.23 -16.57 10.49
CA LEU A 722 -37.40 -16.63 9.04
C LEU A 722 -38.27 -15.47 8.59
N ALA A 723 -37.73 -14.54 7.80
CA ALA A 723 -38.40 -13.31 7.40
C ALA A 723 -38.47 -13.16 5.88
N ASN A 724 -39.65 -12.86 5.33
CA ASN A 724 -39.89 -12.83 3.87
C ASN A 724 -39.56 -14.17 3.18
N GLY A 725 -39.81 -14.26 1.87
CA GLY A 725 -39.33 -15.39 1.08
C GLY A 725 -40.00 -16.74 1.38
N SER A 726 -39.46 -17.77 0.75
CA SER A 726 -39.88 -19.17 0.90
C SER A 726 -38.70 -19.97 1.43
N HIS A 727 -38.91 -20.61 2.57
CA HIS A 727 -37.90 -21.44 3.23
C HIS A 727 -38.35 -22.90 3.25
N ARG A 728 -37.38 -23.79 3.31
CA ARG A 728 -37.62 -25.23 3.34
C ARG A 728 -36.69 -25.94 4.30
N ILE A 729 -37.26 -26.87 5.04
CA ILE A 729 -36.52 -27.86 5.82
C ILE A 729 -36.67 -29.20 5.11
N HIS A 730 -35.58 -29.71 4.56
CA HIS A 730 -35.56 -30.99 3.88
C HIS A 730 -35.61 -32.15 4.87
N ASN A 731 -36.00 -33.32 4.38
CA ASN A 731 -36.10 -34.53 5.20
C ASN A 731 -34.78 -35.03 5.80
N SER A 732 -33.63 -34.56 5.31
CA SER A 732 -32.32 -34.88 5.86
C SER A 732 -31.89 -33.95 7.00
N ALA A 733 -32.58 -32.81 7.16
CA ALA A 733 -32.19 -31.81 8.15
C ALA A 733 -32.58 -32.24 9.56
N THR A 734 -31.71 -31.88 10.50
CA THR A 734 -31.96 -32.03 11.94
C THR A 734 -31.89 -30.65 12.59
N MET A 735 -32.95 -30.22 13.25
CA MET A 735 -32.95 -29.01 14.08
C MET A 735 -33.06 -29.42 15.54
N SER A 736 -32.18 -28.91 16.39
CA SER A 736 -32.13 -29.26 17.81
C SER A 736 -31.78 -28.07 18.70
N GLY A 737 -32.12 -28.17 19.98
CA GLY A 737 -31.73 -27.22 21.01
C GLY A 737 -32.91 -26.69 21.83
N ASP A 738 -32.61 -25.78 22.77
CA ASP A 738 -33.60 -25.25 23.71
C ASP A 738 -34.32 -24.00 23.18
N GLY A 739 -33.89 -23.46 22.03
CA GLY A 739 -34.42 -22.24 21.42
C GLY A 739 -35.70 -22.46 20.59
N ARG A 740 -36.07 -21.45 19.79
CA ARG A 740 -37.22 -21.55 18.88
C ARG A 740 -36.94 -21.12 17.45
N LEU A 741 -37.68 -21.72 16.53
CA LEU A 741 -37.85 -21.29 15.15
C LEU A 741 -39.08 -20.38 15.05
N VAL A 742 -38.95 -19.22 14.40
CA VAL A 742 -40.05 -18.27 14.21
C VAL A 742 -40.28 -17.97 12.74
N ILE A 743 -41.49 -18.21 12.26
CA ILE A 743 -41.91 -17.87 10.89
C ILE A 743 -42.61 -16.51 10.96
N TYR A 744 -42.02 -15.46 10.40
CA TYR A 744 -42.62 -14.12 10.42
C TYR A 744 -43.68 -13.93 9.33
N GLY A 745 -44.54 -12.92 9.49
CA GLY A 745 -45.80 -12.81 8.73
C GLY A 745 -45.72 -12.85 7.19
N ALA A 746 -44.61 -12.40 6.60
CA ALA A 746 -44.44 -12.42 5.14
C ALA A 746 -43.64 -13.63 4.62
N SER A 747 -43.21 -14.56 5.49
CA SER A 747 -42.48 -15.76 5.10
C SER A 747 -43.36 -16.99 5.05
N GLN A 748 -42.93 -17.94 4.22
CA GLN A 748 -43.50 -19.27 4.10
C GLN A 748 -42.45 -20.30 4.48
N LEU A 749 -42.83 -21.31 5.26
CA LEU A 749 -41.99 -22.45 5.57
C LEU A 749 -42.63 -23.76 5.12
N HIS A 750 -41.90 -24.52 4.31
CA HIS A 750 -42.18 -25.90 3.97
C HIS A 750 -41.35 -26.84 4.85
N VAL A 751 -41.98 -27.87 5.41
CA VAL A 751 -41.26 -28.89 6.20
C VAL A 751 -41.49 -30.28 5.58
N GLU A 752 -40.46 -30.83 4.95
CA GLU A 752 -40.57 -32.10 4.24
C GLU A 752 -40.76 -33.30 5.18
N ASN A 753 -41.38 -34.35 4.64
CA ASN A 753 -41.66 -35.57 5.39
C ASN A 753 -40.37 -36.28 5.83
N GLY A 754 -40.22 -36.43 7.15
CA GLY A 754 -39.06 -37.05 7.78
C GLY A 754 -38.03 -36.07 8.34
N ALA A 755 -38.21 -34.76 8.17
CA ALA A 755 -37.38 -33.76 8.83
C ALA A 755 -37.52 -33.88 10.36
N ASP A 756 -36.39 -33.79 11.08
CA ASP A 756 -36.37 -33.84 12.55
C ASP A 756 -36.30 -32.41 13.10
N VAL A 757 -37.43 -31.89 13.58
CA VAL A 757 -37.52 -30.54 14.16
C VAL A 757 -37.76 -30.63 15.66
N ASP A 758 -36.67 -30.67 16.43
CA ASP A 758 -36.64 -30.78 17.89
C ASP A 758 -36.37 -29.43 18.56
N VAL A 759 -37.22 -28.46 18.23
CA VAL A 759 -37.26 -27.10 18.81
C VAL A 759 -38.70 -26.61 18.88
N ASP A 760 -38.96 -25.57 19.68
CA ASP A 760 -40.27 -24.91 19.66
C ASP A 760 -40.45 -24.15 18.33
N VAL A 761 -41.65 -24.19 17.75
CA VAL A 761 -42.00 -23.47 16.51
C VAL A 761 -43.08 -22.44 16.80
N GLU A 762 -42.83 -21.19 16.43
CA GLU A 762 -43.79 -20.10 16.49
C GLU A 762 -44.15 -19.64 15.08
N ASN A 763 -45.40 -19.88 14.68
CA ASN A 763 -45.90 -19.48 13.39
C ASN A 763 -46.59 -18.11 13.48
N ARG A 764 -46.08 -17.15 12.71
CA ARG A 764 -46.70 -15.84 12.46
C ARG A 764 -46.97 -15.58 10.98
N GLY A 765 -46.40 -16.40 10.10
CA GLY A 765 -46.55 -16.38 8.63
C GLY A 765 -47.27 -17.65 8.17
N ARG A 766 -46.77 -18.28 7.11
CA ARG A 766 -47.40 -19.48 6.52
C ARG A 766 -46.57 -20.73 6.74
N LEU A 767 -47.16 -21.77 7.32
CA LEU A 767 -46.53 -23.08 7.54
C LEU A 767 -47.26 -24.16 6.74
N GLU A 768 -46.51 -24.91 5.93
CA GLU A 768 -47.00 -26.01 5.11
C GLU A 768 -46.25 -27.32 5.39
N PRO A 769 -46.97 -28.41 5.68
CA PRO A 769 -46.40 -29.74 5.64
C PRO A 769 -46.01 -30.12 4.21
N GLY A 770 -44.74 -30.42 3.97
CA GLY A 770 -44.25 -30.87 2.68
C GLY A 770 -44.10 -29.79 1.61
N PHE A 771 -43.79 -30.26 0.41
CA PHE A 771 -43.76 -29.48 -0.83
C PHE A 771 -44.68 -30.19 -1.83
N GLY A 772 -45.98 -30.02 -1.63
CA GLY A 772 -47.01 -31.01 -1.95
C GLY A 772 -47.34 -31.87 -0.71
N VAL A 773 -48.36 -32.73 -0.82
CA VAL A 773 -48.87 -33.53 0.32
C VAL A 773 -47.77 -34.21 1.16
N GLY A 774 -47.79 -33.96 2.47
CA GLY A 774 -46.73 -34.39 3.38
C GLY A 774 -47.13 -34.47 4.85
N ALA A 775 -46.25 -35.03 5.67
CA ALA A 775 -46.42 -35.00 7.11
C ALA A 775 -45.07 -34.87 7.79
N PHE A 776 -45.01 -34.13 8.89
CA PHE A 776 -43.79 -33.99 9.68
C PHE A 776 -44.09 -33.99 11.17
N ASP A 777 -43.05 -34.31 11.94
CA ASP A 777 -43.08 -34.36 13.40
C ASP A 777 -42.32 -33.15 13.95
N LEU A 778 -42.97 -32.41 14.86
CA LEU A 778 -42.34 -31.42 15.75
C LEU A 778 -42.16 -32.06 17.11
N ASN A 779 -40.92 -32.18 17.58
CA ASN A 779 -40.62 -32.72 18.90
C ASN A 779 -40.73 -31.65 20.02
N GLY A 780 -40.74 -30.36 19.66
CA GLY A 780 -41.07 -29.24 20.55
C GLY A 780 -42.57 -28.92 20.64
N GLY A 781 -42.88 -27.72 21.13
CA GLY A 781 -44.20 -27.09 21.11
C GLY A 781 -44.47 -26.31 19.83
N TYR A 782 -45.76 -26.08 19.55
CA TYR A 782 -46.22 -25.29 18.41
C TYR A 782 -47.08 -24.13 18.90
N ASN A 783 -46.78 -22.91 18.46
CA ASN A 783 -47.54 -21.72 18.80
C ASN A 783 -47.98 -20.97 17.55
N GLN A 784 -49.28 -20.96 17.29
CA GLN A 784 -49.93 -20.12 16.30
C GLN A 784 -51.05 -19.33 17.01
N ASP A 785 -50.75 -18.14 17.54
CA ASP A 785 -51.73 -17.27 18.22
C ASP A 785 -51.63 -15.83 17.68
N PHE A 786 -51.51 -15.71 16.35
CA PHE A 786 -51.35 -14.44 15.65
C PHE A 786 -52.31 -14.38 14.47
N ALA A 787 -52.95 -13.23 14.26
CA ALA A 787 -53.95 -13.04 13.21
C ALA A 787 -53.40 -13.19 11.77
N SER A 788 -52.09 -13.01 11.58
CA SER A 788 -51.43 -13.19 10.28
C SER A 788 -50.95 -14.63 10.03
N ALA A 789 -51.05 -15.50 11.03
CA ALA A 789 -50.50 -16.84 10.94
C ALA A 789 -51.46 -17.79 10.25
N GLU A 790 -50.91 -18.62 9.37
CA GLU A 790 -51.64 -19.57 8.54
C GLU A 790 -50.97 -20.94 8.64
N TYR A 791 -51.75 -21.95 8.99
CA TYR A 791 -51.38 -23.34 8.83
C TYR A 791 -52.14 -23.89 7.64
N ALA A 792 -51.43 -24.16 6.54
CA ALA A 792 -52.01 -24.56 5.27
C ALA A 792 -51.85 -26.06 5.06
N VAL A 793 -52.95 -26.74 4.73
CA VAL A 793 -52.99 -28.19 4.53
C VAL A 793 -53.62 -28.57 3.19
N GLU A 794 -52.94 -29.44 2.46
CA GLU A 794 -53.41 -30.04 1.22
C GLU A 794 -54.12 -31.37 1.48
N ILE A 795 -55.20 -31.64 0.74
CA ILE A 795 -56.00 -32.87 0.85
C ILE A 795 -56.24 -33.45 -0.55
N GLY A 796 -55.49 -34.50 -0.88
CA GLY A 796 -55.62 -35.29 -2.09
C GLY A 796 -56.03 -36.76 -1.85
N GLY A 797 -56.58 -37.07 -0.67
CA GLY A 797 -57.08 -38.40 -0.30
C GLY A 797 -57.07 -38.63 1.20
N THR A 798 -57.35 -39.86 1.65
CA THR A 798 -57.66 -40.17 3.06
C THR A 798 -56.51 -40.74 3.89
N THR A 799 -55.29 -40.82 3.33
CA THR A 799 -54.09 -41.34 4.03
C THR A 799 -53.15 -40.21 4.45
N SER A 800 -52.91 -40.05 5.75
CA SER A 800 -52.04 -38.99 6.29
C SER A 800 -50.62 -39.11 5.73
N GLY A 801 -50.00 -37.96 5.44
CA GLY A 801 -48.61 -37.81 5.01
C GLY A 801 -48.28 -38.28 3.61
N SER A 802 -49.21 -38.97 2.93
CA SER A 802 -49.05 -39.42 1.54
C SER A 802 -50.20 -38.98 0.63
N ARG A 803 -51.35 -38.63 1.20
CA ARG A 803 -52.52 -38.14 0.50
C ARG A 803 -53.14 -36.90 1.13
N TYR A 804 -52.79 -36.56 2.36
CA TYR A 804 -53.16 -35.27 2.95
C TYR A 804 -52.13 -34.84 3.98
N ASP A 805 -52.10 -33.54 4.21
CA ASP A 805 -51.18 -32.87 5.10
C ASP A 805 -51.48 -33.10 6.57
N SER A 806 -50.45 -33.43 7.34
CA SER A 806 -50.60 -33.54 8.79
C SER A 806 -49.34 -33.20 9.55
N MET A 807 -49.48 -32.43 10.62
CA MET A 807 -48.41 -32.14 11.57
C MET A 807 -48.64 -32.88 12.88
N ARG A 808 -47.62 -33.53 13.40
CA ARG A 808 -47.62 -34.08 14.76
C ARG A 808 -46.76 -33.19 15.65
N VAL A 809 -47.29 -32.77 16.79
CA VAL A 809 -46.57 -31.96 17.78
C VAL A 809 -46.42 -32.78 19.06
N ALA A 810 -45.21 -32.98 19.54
CA ALA A 810 -44.98 -33.71 20.79
C ALA A 810 -45.42 -32.88 22.00
N GLY A 811 -45.11 -31.57 21.99
CA GLY A 811 -45.55 -30.60 22.99
C GLY A 811 -47.01 -30.18 22.86
N ASN A 812 -47.33 -29.00 23.41
CA ASN A 812 -48.64 -28.37 23.25
C ASN A 812 -48.71 -27.66 21.89
N ALA A 813 -49.91 -27.61 21.29
CA ALA A 813 -50.20 -26.78 20.14
C ALA A 813 -51.17 -25.66 20.56
N ALA A 814 -50.69 -24.42 20.64
CA ALA A 814 -51.53 -23.24 20.79
C ALA A 814 -52.03 -22.77 19.42
N LEU A 815 -53.34 -22.56 19.29
CA LEU A 815 -54.05 -22.34 18.03
C LEU A 815 -54.82 -21.01 18.06
N GLY A 816 -54.85 -20.36 16.90
CA GLY A 816 -55.35 -19.01 16.59
C GLY A 816 -54.99 -18.70 15.12
N GLY A 817 -55.32 -17.52 14.61
CA GLY A 817 -55.12 -17.21 13.18
C GLY A 817 -55.92 -18.13 12.25
N THR A 818 -55.39 -18.45 11.07
CA THR A 818 -56.11 -19.19 10.01
C THR A 818 -55.66 -20.65 9.91
N LEU A 819 -56.63 -21.56 9.78
CA LEU A 819 -56.43 -22.88 9.18
C LEU A 819 -56.90 -22.83 7.73
N GLU A 820 -55.97 -23.04 6.82
CA GLU A 820 -56.26 -23.18 5.40
C GLU A 820 -56.30 -24.67 5.03
N ALA A 821 -57.33 -25.12 4.31
CA ALA A 821 -57.37 -26.46 3.74
C ALA A 821 -57.83 -26.46 2.28
N ARG A 822 -56.99 -26.97 1.38
CA ARG A 822 -57.26 -27.04 -0.06
C ARG A 822 -57.33 -28.47 -0.57
N LEU A 823 -58.25 -28.73 -1.51
CA LEU A 823 -58.28 -29.99 -2.25
C LEU A 823 -57.24 -29.97 -3.37
N VAL A 824 -56.48 -31.05 -3.51
CA VAL A 824 -55.42 -31.18 -4.52
C VAL A 824 -55.46 -32.54 -5.22
N ASP A 825 -54.84 -32.66 -6.39
CA ASP A 825 -54.50 -33.96 -6.98
C ASP A 825 -53.15 -34.45 -6.43
N ALA A 826 -53.18 -35.51 -5.62
CA ALA A 826 -51.99 -36.14 -5.05
C ALA A 826 -51.38 -37.25 -5.96
N GLY A 827 -51.63 -37.19 -7.27
CA GLY A 827 -51.03 -38.07 -8.29
C GLY A 827 -51.88 -39.26 -8.74
N ASP A 828 -53.11 -39.39 -8.23
CA ASP A 828 -54.06 -40.46 -8.55
C ASP A 828 -55.37 -39.93 -9.15
N GLY A 829 -55.42 -38.64 -9.49
CA GLY A 829 -56.62 -37.90 -9.88
C GLY A 829 -57.12 -37.00 -8.76
N PHE A 830 -57.83 -35.94 -9.14
CA PHE A 830 -58.35 -34.94 -8.20
C PHE A 830 -59.25 -35.60 -7.15
N PHE A 831 -59.00 -35.27 -5.88
CA PHE A 831 -59.71 -35.89 -4.76
C PHE A 831 -61.05 -35.21 -4.49
N VAL A 832 -62.12 -35.99 -4.62
CA VAL A 832 -63.47 -35.57 -4.22
C VAL A 832 -63.80 -36.20 -2.87
N PRO A 833 -63.88 -35.43 -1.77
CA PRO A 833 -64.20 -35.96 -0.44
C PRO A 833 -65.67 -36.39 -0.34
N GLU A 834 -65.94 -37.48 0.40
CA GLU A 834 -67.30 -37.96 0.68
C GLU A 834 -67.79 -37.54 2.08
N PRO A 835 -69.10 -37.29 2.28
CA PRO A 835 -69.65 -37.03 3.61
C PRO A 835 -69.28 -38.13 4.61
N GLY A 836 -68.62 -37.74 5.71
CA GLY A 836 -68.10 -38.65 6.72
C GLY A 836 -66.58 -38.82 6.69
N ASP A 837 -65.89 -38.39 5.64
CA ASP A 837 -64.43 -38.35 5.58
C ASP A 837 -63.86 -37.44 6.68
N ARG A 838 -62.72 -37.85 7.25
CA ARG A 838 -62.07 -37.18 8.38
C ARG A 838 -60.56 -37.15 8.21
N PHE A 839 -59.97 -35.99 8.45
CA PHE A 839 -58.55 -35.73 8.29
C PHE A 839 -58.00 -35.21 9.63
N ASN A 840 -57.03 -35.92 10.21
CA ASN A 840 -56.34 -35.46 11.41
C ASN A 840 -55.18 -34.55 10.98
N VAL A 841 -55.50 -33.30 10.67
CA VAL A 841 -54.55 -32.34 10.10
C VAL A 841 -53.51 -31.85 11.11
N LEU A 842 -53.80 -31.98 12.42
CA LEU A 842 -52.85 -31.73 13.49
C LEU A 842 -53.07 -32.71 14.65
N VAL A 843 -51.99 -33.29 15.18
CA VAL A 843 -52.00 -34.16 16.37
C VAL A 843 -51.00 -33.66 17.40
N ALA A 844 -51.45 -33.07 18.51
CA ALA A 844 -50.60 -32.57 19.59
C ALA A 844 -50.67 -33.49 20.83
N THR A 845 -49.59 -34.21 21.15
CA THR A 845 -49.59 -35.14 22.29
C THR A 845 -49.60 -34.45 23.65
N GLY A 846 -49.06 -33.22 23.76
CA GLY A 846 -49.21 -32.37 24.95
C GLY A 846 -50.61 -31.77 25.09
N GLY A 847 -51.34 -31.64 23.98
CA GLY A 847 -52.71 -31.14 23.90
C GLY A 847 -52.84 -29.88 23.04
N THR A 848 -54.05 -29.59 22.60
CA THR A 848 -54.40 -28.38 21.84
C THR A 848 -54.95 -27.31 22.79
N ILE A 849 -54.44 -26.08 22.69
CA ILE A 849 -54.86 -24.91 23.47
C ILE A 849 -55.47 -23.90 22.48
N GLY A 850 -56.71 -23.46 22.72
CA GLY A 850 -57.40 -22.57 21.78
C GLY A 850 -57.99 -23.29 20.57
N GLN A 851 -58.37 -22.50 19.55
CA GLN A 851 -58.93 -22.92 18.26
C GLN A 851 -58.45 -21.94 17.20
N PHE A 852 -58.42 -22.33 15.92
CA PHE A 852 -58.19 -21.36 14.84
C PHE A 852 -59.30 -20.31 14.83
N ASP A 853 -58.94 -19.05 14.60
CA ASP A 853 -59.86 -17.91 14.59
C ASP A 853 -60.64 -17.85 13.27
N GLU A 854 -59.99 -18.24 12.17
CA GLU A 854 -60.52 -18.25 10.82
C GLU A 854 -60.28 -19.60 10.14
N LEU A 855 -61.21 -19.98 9.26
CA LEU A 855 -61.16 -21.21 8.50
C LEU A 855 -61.27 -20.85 7.01
N ASP A 856 -60.19 -21.03 6.26
CA ASP A 856 -60.18 -20.89 4.81
C ASP A 856 -60.18 -22.28 4.17
N LEU A 857 -61.36 -22.76 3.78
CA LEU A 857 -61.53 -24.14 3.31
C LEU A 857 -62.08 -24.12 1.89
N THR A 858 -61.64 -25.06 1.05
CA THR A 858 -62.31 -25.34 -0.23
C THR A 858 -63.77 -25.71 0.05
N THR A 859 -64.66 -24.74 -0.13
CA THR A 859 -66.10 -24.84 0.19
C THR A 859 -66.95 -25.17 -1.02
N HIS A 860 -66.36 -25.14 -2.22
CA HIS A 860 -67.09 -25.38 -3.45
C HIS A 860 -66.31 -26.26 -4.41
N LEU A 861 -67.03 -27.16 -5.08
CA LEU A 861 -66.50 -28.06 -6.11
C LEU A 861 -67.60 -28.40 -7.11
N GLY A 862 -67.48 -27.91 -8.35
CA GLY A 862 -68.40 -28.26 -9.44
C GLY A 862 -69.87 -27.88 -9.26
N GLY A 863 -70.16 -26.76 -8.60
CA GLY A 863 -71.53 -26.34 -8.26
C GLY A 863 -72.07 -26.95 -6.95
N GLU A 864 -71.28 -27.78 -6.27
CA GLU A 864 -71.60 -28.32 -4.95
C GLU A 864 -70.92 -27.53 -3.83
N LEU A 865 -71.63 -27.33 -2.72
CA LEU A 865 -71.16 -26.76 -1.47
C LEU A 865 -70.69 -27.89 -0.53
N LEU A 866 -69.41 -27.88 -0.19
CA LEU A 866 -68.77 -28.78 0.77
C LEU A 866 -68.92 -28.20 2.19
N ASN A 867 -69.77 -28.81 3.02
CA ASN A 867 -70.00 -28.35 4.39
C ASN A 867 -69.01 -29.01 5.35
N TRP A 868 -67.88 -28.34 5.58
CA TRP A 868 -66.85 -28.79 6.52
C TRP A 868 -67.20 -28.50 7.98
N SER A 869 -66.69 -29.33 8.88
CA SER A 869 -66.63 -29.06 10.32
C SER A 869 -65.21 -29.27 10.83
N VAL A 870 -64.74 -28.40 11.72
CA VAL A 870 -63.49 -28.58 12.44
C VAL A 870 -63.78 -28.93 13.90
N ALA A 871 -63.24 -30.04 14.36
CA ALA A 871 -63.35 -30.50 15.75
C ALA A 871 -61.99 -30.50 16.45
N TYR A 872 -61.98 -30.12 17.73
CA TYR A 872 -60.77 -30.00 18.54
C TYR A 872 -60.80 -30.98 19.74
N PRO A 873 -60.75 -32.31 19.52
CA PRO A 873 -60.83 -33.29 20.60
C PRO A 873 -59.51 -33.41 21.38
N GLY A 874 -59.19 -32.39 22.17
CA GLY A 874 -58.14 -32.35 23.21
C GLY A 874 -56.68 -32.45 22.75
N THR A 875 -56.38 -33.35 21.81
CA THR A 875 -55.02 -33.66 21.31
C THR A 875 -54.95 -33.66 19.78
N ARG A 876 -56.03 -33.26 19.10
CA ARG A 876 -56.10 -33.27 17.63
C ARG A 876 -56.92 -32.10 17.12
N VAL A 877 -56.63 -31.71 15.89
CA VAL A 877 -57.53 -30.93 15.02
C VAL A 877 -58.02 -31.88 13.93
N VAL A 878 -59.33 -32.05 13.85
CA VAL A 878 -59.98 -32.96 12.89
C VAL A 878 -60.87 -32.16 11.97
N LEU A 879 -60.49 -32.10 10.70
CA LEU A 879 -61.36 -31.61 9.63
C LEU A 879 -62.24 -32.76 9.17
N GLY A 880 -63.54 -32.55 9.03
CA GLY A 880 -64.44 -33.58 8.52
C GLY A 880 -65.57 -33.01 7.68
N LEU A 881 -65.87 -33.67 6.56
CA LEU A 881 -66.95 -33.28 5.66
C LEU A 881 -68.28 -33.79 6.21
N GLN A 882 -69.22 -32.89 6.52
CA GLN A 882 -70.51 -33.25 7.12
C GLN A 882 -71.56 -33.61 6.08
N SER A 883 -71.66 -32.78 5.04
CA SER A 883 -72.62 -32.94 3.97
C SER A 883 -72.20 -32.18 2.72
N ILE A 884 -72.63 -32.68 1.57
CA ILE A 884 -72.56 -31.96 0.30
C ILE A 884 -73.97 -31.45 -0.02
N SER A 885 -74.10 -30.20 -0.45
CA SER A 885 -75.38 -29.57 -0.79
C SER A 885 -75.22 -28.70 -2.03
N GLY A 886 -76.23 -28.57 -2.88
CA GLY A 886 -76.12 -27.83 -4.14
C GLY A 886 -76.53 -28.69 -5.32
N LEU A 887 -76.29 -28.21 -6.53
CA LEU A 887 -76.60 -28.91 -7.77
C LEU A 887 -75.39 -28.87 -8.68
N LEU A 888 -74.99 -30.02 -9.23
CA LEU A 888 -73.98 -30.05 -10.28
C LEU A 888 -74.40 -29.13 -11.45
N GLY A 889 -73.51 -28.22 -11.84
CA GLY A 889 -73.78 -27.19 -12.85
C GLY A 889 -74.33 -25.86 -12.32
N ASP A 890 -74.71 -25.74 -11.04
CA ASP A 890 -75.16 -24.50 -10.38
C ASP A 890 -73.93 -23.72 -9.87
N TYR A 891 -73.13 -23.23 -10.81
CA TYR A 891 -71.83 -22.62 -10.56
C TYR A 891 -71.92 -21.25 -9.86
N ASN A 892 -73.06 -20.56 -9.89
CA ASN A 892 -73.27 -19.33 -9.14
C ASN A 892 -73.95 -19.54 -7.77
N TYR A 893 -74.33 -20.80 -7.45
CA TYR A 893 -74.97 -21.23 -6.20
C TYR A 893 -76.32 -20.56 -5.89
N ASP A 894 -77.06 -20.14 -6.91
CA ASP A 894 -78.38 -19.53 -6.75
C ASP A 894 -79.50 -20.56 -6.54
N GLY A 895 -79.16 -21.85 -6.62
CA GLY A 895 -80.09 -22.98 -6.48
C GLY A 895 -80.72 -23.42 -7.80
N GLN A 896 -80.28 -22.87 -8.95
CA GLN A 896 -80.82 -23.15 -10.28
C GLN A 896 -79.73 -23.18 -11.35
N VAL A 897 -79.60 -24.31 -12.05
CA VAL A 897 -78.71 -24.42 -13.22
C VAL A 897 -79.31 -23.67 -14.40
N ASN A 898 -78.80 -22.49 -14.72
CA ASN A 898 -79.32 -21.55 -15.71
C ASN A 898 -78.21 -20.78 -16.46
N GLY A 899 -78.60 -19.74 -17.21
CA GLY A 899 -77.65 -18.97 -18.04
C GLY A 899 -76.66 -18.12 -17.25
N GLU A 900 -76.91 -17.85 -15.97
CA GLU A 900 -75.98 -17.14 -15.08
C GLU A 900 -74.80 -18.05 -14.67
N ASP A 901 -75.04 -19.36 -14.48
CA ASP A 901 -73.97 -20.35 -14.23
C ASP A 901 -73.03 -20.51 -15.42
N PHE A 902 -73.57 -20.41 -16.64
CA PHE A 902 -72.73 -20.37 -17.84
C PHE A 902 -71.75 -19.19 -17.82
N ILE A 903 -72.18 -18.04 -17.28
CA ILE A 903 -71.31 -16.87 -17.14
C ILE A 903 -70.26 -17.15 -16.06
N THR A 904 -70.61 -17.80 -14.94
CA THR A 904 -69.62 -18.19 -13.92
C THR A 904 -68.56 -19.13 -14.48
N TRP A 905 -68.96 -20.21 -15.17
CA TRP A 905 -68.03 -21.09 -15.88
C TRP A 905 -67.14 -20.34 -16.88
N GLN A 906 -67.71 -19.41 -17.63
CA GLN A 906 -66.95 -18.62 -18.59
C GLN A 906 -65.92 -17.71 -17.92
N MET A 907 -66.24 -17.17 -16.73
CA MET A 907 -65.34 -16.32 -15.95
C MET A 907 -64.20 -17.12 -15.30
N SER A 908 -64.46 -18.36 -14.90
CA SER A 908 -63.46 -19.25 -14.29
C SER A 908 -62.82 -20.22 -15.30
N PHE A 909 -63.10 -20.12 -16.61
CA PHE A 909 -62.51 -21.00 -17.62
C PHE A 909 -60.97 -20.97 -17.61
N GLY A 910 -60.37 -22.14 -17.39
CA GLY A 910 -58.94 -22.37 -17.24
C GLY A 910 -58.42 -22.31 -15.79
N SER A 911 -59.28 -22.05 -14.81
CA SER A 911 -58.94 -22.00 -13.38
C SER A 911 -58.70 -23.40 -12.80
N SER A 912 -57.66 -23.52 -11.98
CA SER A 912 -57.40 -24.66 -11.10
C SER A 912 -57.50 -24.31 -9.60
N ASP A 913 -57.79 -23.04 -9.29
CA ASP A 913 -57.88 -22.52 -7.91
C ASP A 913 -59.34 -22.29 -7.51
N ASP A 914 -60.08 -21.54 -8.34
CA ASP A 914 -61.53 -21.44 -8.24
C ASP A 914 -62.17 -22.60 -8.99
N LEU A 915 -62.47 -23.67 -8.26
CA LEU A 915 -63.10 -24.90 -8.75
C LEU A 915 -64.62 -24.85 -8.66
N SER A 916 -65.20 -23.66 -8.52
CA SER A 916 -66.65 -23.45 -8.47
C SER A 916 -67.38 -24.02 -9.68
N ALA A 917 -66.77 -23.92 -10.86
CA ALA A 917 -67.32 -24.36 -12.13
C ALA A 917 -66.67 -25.63 -12.69
N ASP A 918 -65.93 -26.37 -11.87
CA ASP A 918 -65.33 -27.67 -12.22
C ASP A 918 -66.37 -28.78 -12.09
N GLY A 919 -67.39 -28.75 -12.96
CA GLY A 919 -68.54 -29.65 -12.89
C GLY A 919 -68.21 -31.13 -13.10
N ASN A 920 -67.13 -31.46 -13.80
CA ASN A 920 -66.68 -32.85 -13.92
C ASN A 920 -65.70 -33.26 -12.78
N GLN A 921 -65.33 -32.30 -11.92
CA GLN A 921 -64.51 -32.46 -10.73
C GLN A 921 -63.12 -33.01 -11.05
N ASP A 922 -62.54 -32.59 -12.17
CA ASP A 922 -61.21 -33.03 -12.63
C ASP A 922 -60.06 -32.12 -12.18
N GLY A 923 -60.39 -31.07 -11.40
CA GLY A 923 -59.45 -30.10 -10.86
C GLY A 923 -59.14 -28.94 -11.81
N VAL A 924 -59.82 -28.82 -12.95
CA VAL A 924 -59.65 -27.69 -13.87
C VAL A 924 -60.92 -27.32 -14.61
N VAL A 925 -61.37 -26.07 -14.46
CA VAL A 925 -62.54 -25.56 -15.18
C VAL A 925 -62.23 -25.46 -16.68
N ASN A 926 -62.84 -26.29 -17.50
CA ASN A 926 -62.58 -26.41 -18.92
C ASN A 926 -63.87 -26.72 -19.73
N GLN A 927 -63.72 -27.15 -20.98
CA GLN A 927 -64.84 -27.40 -21.88
C GLN A 927 -65.72 -28.59 -21.43
N LEU A 928 -65.16 -29.56 -20.72
CA LEU A 928 -65.87 -30.71 -20.18
C LEU A 928 -66.87 -30.30 -19.08
N ASP A 929 -66.58 -29.22 -18.36
CA ASP A 929 -67.49 -28.69 -17.33
C ASP A 929 -68.69 -27.96 -17.92
N LEU A 930 -68.54 -27.39 -19.11
CA LEU A 930 -69.68 -26.89 -19.86
C LEU A 930 -70.65 -28.01 -20.22
N ASP A 931 -70.14 -29.20 -20.51
CA ASP A 931 -70.99 -30.35 -20.82
C ASP A 931 -71.78 -30.75 -19.57
N VAL A 932 -71.19 -30.70 -18.37
CA VAL A 932 -71.89 -30.94 -17.10
C VAL A 932 -72.99 -29.90 -16.85
N TRP A 933 -72.69 -28.62 -17.03
CA TRP A 933 -73.71 -27.56 -16.95
C TRP A 933 -74.86 -27.80 -17.94
N SER A 934 -74.53 -28.11 -19.20
CA SER A 934 -75.53 -28.29 -20.27
C SER A 934 -76.45 -29.48 -20.01
N GLN A 935 -75.92 -30.55 -19.39
CA GLN A 935 -76.68 -31.74 -19.02
C GLN A 935 -77.63 -31.48 -17.84
N ASN A 936 -77.27 -30.56 -16.95
CA ASN A 936 -78.07 -30.22 -15.77
C ASN A 936 -78.93 -28.95 -15.97
N LEU A 937 -78.86 -28.29 -17.14
CA LEU A 937 -79.58 -27.06 -17.45
C LEU A 937 -81.09 -27.16 -17.19
N GLY A 938 -81.59 -26.27 -16.33
CA GLY A 938 -82.98 -26.23 -15.87
C GLY A 938 -83.27 -26.98 -14.57
N SER A 939 -82.26 -27.63 -13.97
CA SER A 939 -82.36 -28.27 -12.65
C SER A 939 -82.50 -27.22 -11.55
N LYS A 940 -83.29 -27.53 -10.50
CA LYS A 940 -83.51 -26.65 -9.34
C LYS A 940 -83.42 -27.45 -8.05
N ALA A 941 -82.76 -26.90 -7.03
CA ALA A 941 -82.55 -27.61 -5.78
C ALA A 941 -83.91 -27.92 -5.11
N ALA A 942 -84.12 -29.17 -4.71
CA ALA A 942 -85.35 -29.57 -4.03
C ALA A 942 -85.33 -29.03 -2.59
N ILE A 943 -86.26 -28.14 -2.24
CA ILE A 943 -86.42 -27.66 -0.86
C ILE A 943 -86.92 -28.82 0.02
N ALA A 944 -86.03 -29.45 0.77
CA ALA A 944 -86.41 -30.41 1.80
C ALA A 944 -87.00 -29.66 3.00
N ALA A 945 -88.21 -30.04 3.42
CA ALA A 945 -88.86 -29.48 4.59
C ALA A 945 -88.06 -29.80 5.87
N MET A 946 -87.61 -28.75 6.54
CA MET A 946 -86.85 -28.73 7.79
C MET A 946 -87.51 -29.57 8.91
N GLN A 947 -86.89 -30.68 9.32
CA GLN A 947 -87.24 -31.40 10.54
C GLN A 947 -86.45 -30.80 11.71
N VAL A 948 -87.12 -29.98 12.53
CA VAL A 948 -86.57 -29.43 13.77
C VAL A 948 -86.44 -30.56 14.80
N ALA A 949 -85.21 -30.98 15.09
CA ALA A 949 -84.91 -31.73 16.31
C ALA A 949 -84.59 -30.72 17.42
N ALA A 950 -85.44 -30.68 18.45
CA ALA A 950 -85.22 -29.85 19.63
C ALA A 950 -84.04 -30.40 20.44
N ALA A 951 -82.88 -29.75 20.35
CA ALA A 951 -81.78 -29.96 21.29
C ALA A 951 -82.16 -29.34 22.64
N ALA A 952 -82.09 -30.14 23.71
CA ALA A 952 -82.21 -29.64 25.07
C ALA A 952 -81.03 -28.69 25.36
N VAL A 953 -81.35 -27.43 25.63
CA VAL A 953 -80.42 -26.39 26.09
C VAL A 953 -80.11 -26.64 27.56
N PRO A 954 -78.84 -26.79 27.99
CA PRO A 954 -78.49 -26.65 29.39
C PRO A 954 -78.74 -25.21 29.86
N GLU A 955 -79.59 -25.04 30.86
CA GLU A 955 -79.97 -23.72 31.39
C GLU A 955 -78.75 -22.91 31.87
N PRO A 956 -78.71 -21.58 31.63
CA PRO A 956 -77.71 -20.71 32.24
C PRO A 956 -78.02 -20.56 33.74
N THR A 957 -77.02 -20.75 34.60
CA THR A 957 -77.09 -20.26 35.98
C THR A 957 -77.02 -18.74 36.01
N THR A 958 -78.16 -18.10 35.74
CA THR A 958 -78.48 -16.70 36.07
C THR A 958 -79.46 -16.65 37.25
N LEU A 959 -79.06 -17.24 38.38
CA LEU A 959 -79.57 -16.88 39.70
C LEU A 959 -78.65 -15.82 40.30
N LEU A 960 -78.74 -14.58 39.81
CA LEU A 960 -78.61 -13.34 40.61
C LEU A 960 -78.51 -12.14 39.65
N ILE A 961 -79.35 -11.15 39.94
CA ILE A 961 -79.42 -9.81 39.34
C ILE A 961 -80.37 -9.73 38.13
N LEU A 962 -81.68 -9.60 38.39
CA LEU A 962 -82.34 -8.29 38.38
C LEU A 962 -83.85 -8.42 38.75
N GLY A 963 -84.14 -8.33 40.05
CA GLY A 963 -85.49 -8.15 40.59
C GLY A 963 -85.48 -6.91 41.48
N THR A 964 -85.58 -5.75 40.83
CA THR A 964 -85.63 -4.41 41.42
C THR A 964 -86.77 -4.22 42.42
N LEU A 965 -86.55 -3.28 43.36
CA LEU A 965 -87.51 -2.29 43.88
C LEU A 965 -88.32 -2.57 45.20
N ILE A 966 -88.08 -1.66 46.17
CA ILE A 966 -89.02 -1.03 47.16
C ILE A 966 -88.99 -1.50 48.65
N VAL A 967 -88.13 -0.83 49.46
CA VAL A 967 -88.36 0.00 50.70
C VAL A 967 -89.76 -0.07 51.38
N PRO A 968 -89.99 0.15 52.73
CA PRO A 968 -89.15 0.49 53.91
C PRO A 968 -89.44 -0.29 55.24
N LEU A 969 -88.80 0.19 56.33
CA LEU A 969 -89.21 0.23 57.76
C LEU A 969 -88.74 -0.89 58.72
N GLY A 970 -87.91 -0.47 59.69
CA GLY A 970 -88.28 -0.65 61.09
C GLY A 970 -87.31 -1.35 62.05
N LEU A 971 -86.42 -0.54 62.65
CA LEU A 971 -86.06 -0.53 64.09
C LEU A 971 -85.09 -1.57 64.69
N GLN A 972 -84.01 -0.97 65.22
CA GLN A 972 -83.36 -1.24 66.53
C GLN A 972 -82.47 -2.50 66.66
N ARG A 973 -81.31 -2.49 67.33
CA ARG A 973 -80.59 -1.51 68.17
C ARG A 973 -79.18 -2.06 68.48
N ARG A 974 -78.25 -1.11 68.64
CA ARG A 974 -77.08 -1.09 69.56
C ARG A 974 -75.88 -1.99 69.24
N ARG A 975 -74.72 -1.43 68.86
CA ARG A 975 -73.70 -0.66 69.62
C ARG A 975 -72.65 -1.56 70.32
N SER A 976 -71.40 -1.46 69.86
CA SER A 976 -70.21 -1.05 70.62
C SER A 976 -68.99 -1.17 69.68
N THR A 977 -68.32 -0.08 69.27
CA THR A 977 -67.13 0.57 69.91
C THR A 977 -65.96 -0.42 70.07
N VAL A 978 -64.70 -0.18 69.72
CA VAL A 978 -63.82 1.02 69.68
C VAL A 978 -62.45 0.46 69.18
N ARG A 979 -61.71 1.03 68.22
CA ARG A 979 -60.86 2.27 68.21
C ARG A 979 -59.36 1.97 68.40
N ASN A 980 -58.57 2.81 67.72
CA ASN A 980 -57.18 3.24 67.96
C ASN A 980 -56.03 2.31 67.52
N ALA A 981 -54.94 2.83 66.96
CA ALA A 981 -54.46 4.23 66.83
C ALA A 981 -53.89 4.49 65.43
#